data_AF-A0A9R1P8B6-F1
#
_entry.id   AF-A0A9R1P8B6-F1
#
_cell.length_a   1.000
_cell.length_b   1.000
_cell.length_c   1.000
_cell.angle_alpha   90.00
_cell.angle_beta   90.00
_cell.angle_gamma   90.00
#
_symmetry.space_group_name_H-M   'P 1'
#
loop_
_entity.id
_entity.type
_entity.pdbx_description
1 polymer ?
#
loop_
_entity_poly.entity_id
_entity_poly.type
_entity_poly.pdbx_seq_one_letter_code
_entity_poly.pdbx_strand_id
1 'polypeptide(L)'
;MQATYPHMVEWLEGLGVEMERSDMSFSVSTQPDGSNRGCEWGNGNGISSLLAQKANILKTSFWRMLREIFKFKNDALAYLENHEHNPDLDCNETMGQFIQSHGYSLLFQEAYLIPVCAGMWSSSSQGVFSLSAFFVLSFFRNHDLLQLFCYPQLPTVKARLQSFVDKVKGELESMGCRIKTNCRVKSVLSLDGAAGYRVLENDGSEETYDSVILGVHAPNALKVLGAEATHHELRILGACQYIQRDIYLHCDQNLMPQNSSTWSAWNFLGTTSRGFSVTYWLNRIQKIESASPFLVTINPPCVPDRVVLKWSTSLPVPSVAAAKAYLQLDHIQGKRGIWFCGAYQGHGFHEDGLKAGKAAAQGLLGKKCQLLQNPKQMIPSWTEAGTRLLVARFFNQFISIGNLILVEEGGSVLNFGKACDKCRIKSVMRVHDPLFYWKVATEGNLGLAEAYINGCFSFLDKREGLLNLFLILILNRDVRRSCRSARKGGRWTPLHVIARLAHAKYILREVSRKNTVTQTRRNISQHYDLSNDFFSLFLDKSMTYSCAVFKMENESLEVAQQRKLSLLIDKAKVKRGHHVLDIGSGWGSLAIQAVKQTGCKYTGVTLSAEQHKYAERKVREAGLEDNISFMLCDYRQIPPCKYDAIISCGMIEHVGHEYMDEFFACCESYLAEDGILVLQFISAPDERYEQYRRRTDFIKEYIFPGGCLPSLGRVVSAMTTSSRFCIEHVENIGPHYYTTLMHWRDNFMTNKDQVLALGFDEKFMRIWEFYLIYSAAGFKSRAVGDYQVVFSRPGNRRLAHP
;
A
#
# COMPACT_ATOMS: atom_id res chain seq x y z
N MET A 1 -13.48 -5.44 0.49
CA MET A 1 -14.09 -6.58 1.23
C MET A 1 -13.88 -6.44 2.73
N GLN A 2 -12.64 -6.50 3.23
CA GLN A 2 -12.31 -6.13 4.63
C GLN A 2 -12.73 -4.70 5.01
N ALA A 3 -12.91 -3.80 4.05
CA ALA A 3 -13.25 -2.41 4.34
C ALA A 3 -14.70 -2.20 4.83
N THR A 4 -15.66 -2.94 4.27
CA THR A 4 -17.10 -2.69 4.48
C THR A 4 -17.70 -3.60 5.55
N TYR A 5 -17.27 -4.86 5.60
CA TYR A 5 -17.77 -5.90 6.51
C TYR A 5 -16.59 -6.69 7.15
N PRO A 6 -15.62 -6.02 7.81
CA PRO A 6 -14.43 -6.69 8.33
C PRO A 6 -14.74 -7.85 9.28
N HIS A 7 -15.66 -7.65 10.23
CA HIS A 7 -15.98 -8.67 11.23
C HIS A 7 -16.76 -9.82 10.62
N MET A 8 -17.74 -9.54 9.76
CA MET A 8 -18.50 -10.61 9.09
C MET A 8 -17.61 -11.45 8.19
N VAL A 9 -16.68 -10.83 7.45
CA VAL A 9 -15.74 -11.57 6.58
C VAL A 9 -14.80 -12.45 7.40
N GLU A 10 -14.19 -11.89 8.45
CA GLU A 10 -13.34 -12.66 9.37
C GLU A 10 -14.11 -13.85 9.98
N TRP A 11 -15.35 -13.62 10.40
CA TRP A 11 -16.17 -14.66 11.00
C TRP A 11 -16.56 -15.76 10.01
N LEU A 12 -16.97 -15.39 8.79
CA LEU A 12 -17.32 -16.36 7.73
C LEU A 12 -16.11 -17.18 7.30
N GLU A 13 -14.93 -16.57 7.21
CA GLU A 13 -13.67 -17.29 6.94
C GLU A 13 -13.33 -18.27 8.06
N GLY A 14 -13.50 -17.86 9.33
CA GLY A 14 -13.32 -18.73 10.49
C GLY A 14 -14.25 -19.95 10.49
N LEU A 15 -15.50 -19.78 10.05
CA LEU A 15 -16.50 -20.85 9.91
C LEU A 15 -16.33 -21.71 8.63
N GLY A 16 -15.32 -21.40 7.80
CA GLY A 16 -15.09 -22.05 6.51
C GLY A 16 -16.27 -21.91 5.54
N VAL A 17 -16.99 -20.78 5.58
CA VAL A 17 -18.12 -20.50 4.67
C VAL A 17 -17.58 -19.96 3.35
N GLU A 18 -17.89 -20.63 2.24
CA GLU A 18 -17.50 -20.14 0.91
C GLU A 18 -18.29 -18.88 0.53
N MET A 19 -17.55 -17.85 0.11
CA MET A 19 -18.08 -16.59 -0.38
C MET A 19 -17.82 -16.43 -1.87
N GLU A 20 -18.72 -15.77 -2.58
CA GLU A 20 -18.55 -15.41 -3.98
C GLU A 20 -18.92 -13.95 -4.26
N ARG A 21 -18.42 -13.40 -5.37
CA ARG A 21 -18.66 -12.01 -5.75
C ARG A 21 -20.07 -11.80 -6.30
N SER A 22 -20.80 -10.81 -5.76
CA SER A 22 -22.13 -10.34 -6.16
C SER A 22 -22.06 -8.97 -6.86
N ASP A 23 -23.03 -8.71 -7.73
CA ASP A 23 -23.25 -7.41 -8.36
C ASP A 23 -24.08 -6.50 -7.44
N MET A 24 -23.72 -5.21 -7.40
CA MET A 24 -24.37 -4.17 -6.58
C MET A 24 -24.76 -2.94 -7.41
N SER A 25 -24.94 -3.12 -8.72
CA SER A 25 -25.37 -2.07 -9.63
C SER A 25 -26.75 -1.53 -9.28
N PHE A 26 -26.95 -0.27 -9.61
CA PHE A 26 -28.13 0.50 -9.28
C PHE A 26 -28.69 1.21 -10.51
N SER A 27 -30.02 1.26 -10.59
CA SER A 27 -30.75 2.01 -11.60
C SER A 27 -31.91 2.79 -11.00
N VAL A 28 -32.28 3.85 -11.70
CA VAL A 28 -33.41 4.71 -11.38
C VAL A 28 -34.29 4.81 -12.62
N SER A 29 -35.59 4.60 -12.45
CA SER A 29 -36.61 4.95 -13.44
C SER A 29 -37.71 5.76 -12.74
N THR A 30 -37.73 7.07 -13.00
CA THR A 30 -38.78 7.96 -12.52
C THR A 30 -39.74 8.32 -13.65
N GLN A 31 -41.04 8.12 -13.42
CA GLN A 31 -42.11 8.41 -14.37
C GLN A 31 -43.11 9.39 -13.73
N PRO A 32 -42.99 10.71 -13.97
CA PRO A 32 -44.06 11.62 -13.57
C PRO A 32 -45.28 11.42 -14.48
N ASP A 33 -46.40 11.01 -13.88
CA ASP A 33 -47.75 10.83 -14.46
C ASP A 33 -47.87 11.40 -15.89
N GLY A 34 -47.72 10.53 -16.90
CA GLY A 34 -48.05 10.81 -18.30
C GLY A 34 -47.22 11.87 -19.06
N SER A 35 -46.08 12.35 -18.54
CA SER A 35 -45.26 13.36 -19.23
C SER A 35 -43.87 12.85 -19.63
N ASN A 36 -43.34 13.38 -20.75
CA ASN A 36 -41.99 13.11 -21.30
C ASN A 36 -40.82 13.61 -20.39
N ARG A 37 -41.08 13.88 -19.11
CA ARG A 37 -40.15 14.44 -18.12
C ARG A 37 -39.45 13.41 -17.23
N GLY A 38 -39.72 12.11 -17.43
CA GLY A 38 -39.05 11.03 -16.68
C GLY A 38 -37.53 10.98 -16.87
N CYS A 39 -36.84 10.45 -15.84
CA CYS A 39 -35.40 10.21 -15.84
C CYS A 39 -35.14 8.72 -15.64
N GLU A 40 -34.53 8.09 -16.63
CA GLU A 40 -34.11 6.70 -16.55
C GLU A 40 -32.61 6.56 -16.85
N TRP A 41 -31.86 6.01 -15.90
CA TRP A 41 -30.43 5.73 -16.02
C TRP A 41 -30.01 4.63 -15.06
N GLY A 42 -28.91 3.94 -15.37
CA GLY A 42 -28.31 2.97 -14.46
C GLY A 42 -26.80 2.90 -14.62
N ASN A 43 -26.14 2.16 -13.73
CA ASN A 43 -24.67 2.01 -13.75
C ASN A 43 -24.20 0.57 -14.02
N GLY A 44 -25.13 -0.37 -14.23
CA GLY A 44 -24.83 -1.80 -14.36
C GLY A 44 -24.00 -2.23 -15.57
N ASN A 45 -24.07 -1.52 -16.70
CA ASN A 45 -23.29 -1.83 -17.92
C ASN A 45 -22.41 -0.66 -18.39
N GLY A 46 -22.00 0.23 -17.47
CA GLY A 46 -21.17 1.39 -17.81
C GLY A 46 -21.93 2.47 -18.58
N ILE A 47 -21.29 3.06 -19.60
CA ILE A 47 -21.84 4.22 -20.34
C ILE A 47 -23.18 3.88 -21.03
N SER A 48 -23.36 2.64 -21.49
CA SER A 48 -24.60 2.22 -22.15
C SER A 48 -25.81 2.25 -21.23
N SER A 49 -25.65 1.88 -19.94
CA SER A 49 -26.71 2.01 -18.94
C SER A 49 -26.90 3.46 -18.47
N LEU A 50 -25.82 4.23 -18.39
CA LEU A 50 -25.89 5.64 -17.95
C LEU A 50 -26.66 6.50 -18.96
N LEU A 51 -26.46 6.24 -20.25
CA LEU A 51 -27.08 6.96 -21.36
C LEU A 51 -28.19 6.15 -22.04
N ALA A 52 -28.77 5.18 -21.32
CA ALA A 52 -29.81 4.30 -21.84
C ALA A 52 -31.01 5.09 -22.39
N GLN A 53 -31.42 6.16 -21.69
CA GLN A 53 -32.33 7.17 -22.24
C GLN A 53 -31.52 8.19 -23.05
N LYS A 54 -31.43 7.98 -24.38
CA LYS A 54 -30.64 8.84 -25.30
C LYS A 54 -30.95 10.33 -25.19
N ALA A 55 -32.19 10.69 -24.86
CA ALA A 55 -32.59 12.09 -24.65
C ALA A 55 -31.81 12.78 -23.52
N ASN A 56 -31.29 12.04 -22.54
CA ASN A 56 -30.53 12.60 -21.43
C ASN A 56 -29.18 13.21 -21.87
N ILE A 57 -28.62 12.78 -23.02
CA ILE A 57 -27.40 13.36 -23.60
C ILE A 57 -27.58 14.85 -23.90
N LEU A 58 -28.78 15.26 -24.33
CA LEU A 58 -29.08 16.63 -24.72
C LEU A 58 -29.62 17.49 -23.54
N LYS A 59 -29.89 16.88 -22.38
CA LYS A 59 -30.43 17.59 -21.21
C LYS A 59 -29.28 18.18 -20.38
N THR A 60 -29.19 19.50 -20.33
CA THR A 60 -28.22 20.23 -19.49
C THR A 60 -28.40 19.91 -17.99
N SER A 61 -29.64 19.68 -17.55
CA SER A 61 -29.97 19.27 -16.18
C SER A 61 -29.39 17.92 -15.81
N PHE A 62 -29.35 16.95 -16.74
CA PHE A 62 -28.76 15.63 -16.50
C PHE A 62 -27.24 15.71 -16.30
N TRP A 63 -26.54 16.48 -17.13
CA TRP A 63 -25.11 16.72 -16.95
C TRP A 63 -24.80 17.51 -15.67
N ARG A 64 -25.68 18.43 -15.27
CA ARG A 64 -25.59 19.11 -13.96
C ARG A 64 -25.72 18.11 -12.82
N MET A 65 -26.69 17.20 -12.86
CA MET A 65 -26.85 16.14 -11.86
C MET A 65 -25.58 15.27 -11.74
N LEU A 66 -24.99 14.84 -12.87
CA LEU A 66 -23.75 14.06 -12.84
C LEU A 66 -22.59 14.84 -12.18
N ARG A 67 -22.47 16.14 -12.45
CA ARG A 67 -21.49 17.01 -11.77
C ARG A 67 -21.79 17.14 -10.27
N GLU A 68 -23.06 17.24 -9.90
CA GLU A 68 -23.51 17.33 -8.52
C GLU A 68 -23.23 16.02 -7.75
N ILE A 69 -23.32 14.85 -8.37
CA ILE A 69 -22.90 13.59 -7.73
C ILE A 69 -21.40 13.62 -7.38
N PHE A 70 -20.55 14.21 -8.23
CA PHE A 70 -19.13 14.39 -7.90
C PHE A 70 -18.89 15.42 -6.81
N LYS A 71 -19.64 16.53 -6.84
CA LYS A 71 -19.61 17.52 -5.77
C LYS A 71 -20.00 16.86 -4.44
N PHE A 72 -21.07 16.07 -4.43
CA PHE A 72 -21.57 15.34 -3.27
C PHE A 72 -20.55 14.38 -2.67
N LYS A 73 -19.80 13.66 -3.51
CA LYS A 73 -18.68 12.84 -3.06
C LYS A 73 -17.65 13.66 -2.27
N ASN A 74 -17.19 14.79 -2.80
CA ASN A 74 -16.16 15.59 -2.16
C ASN A 74 -16.67 16.27 -0.89
N ASP A 75 -17.87 16.84 -0.94
CA ASP A 75 -18.52 17.48 0.21
C ASP A 75 -18.74 16.46 1.34
N ALA A 76 -19.15 15.22 1.02
CA ALA A 76 -19.33 14.15 1.99
C ALA A 76 -18.02 13.73 2.66
N LEU A 77 -16.92 13.62 1.90
CA LEU A 77 -15.62 13.26 2.47
C LEU A 77 -15.08 14.37 3.37
N ALA A 78 -15.15 15.63 2.92
CA ALA A 78 -14.74 16.78 3.73
C ALA A 78 -15.56 16.88 5.02
N TYR A 79 -16.87 16.61 4.95
CA TYR A 79 -17.75 16.56 6.10
C TYR A 79 -17.31 15.51 7.15
N LEU A 80 -17.03 14.29 6.69
CA LEU A 80 -16.61 13.20 7.58
C LEU A 80 -15.20 13.41 8.13
N GLU A 81 -14.27 13.94 7.33
CA GLU A 81 -12.93 14.30 7.79
C GLU A 81 -12.98 15.38 8.87
N ASN A 82 -13.84 16.40 8.73
CA ASN A 82 -13.99 17.44 9.73
C ASN A 82 -14.48 16.88 11.08
N HIS A 83 -15.44 15.94 11.05
CA HIS A 83 -15.92 15.24 12.25
C HIS A 83 -14.88 14.30 12.86
N GLU A 84 -14.03 13.66 12.04
CA GLU A 84 -12.92 12.83 12.55
C GLU A 84 -11.85 13.68 13.27
N HIS A 85 -11.59 14.90 12.81
CA HIS A 85 -10.60 15.79 13.43
C HIS A 85 -11.15 16.58 14.62
N ASN A 86 -12.48 16.68 14.76
CA ASN A 86 -13.14 17.44 15.82
C ASN A 86 -14.21 16.57 16.51
N PRO A 87 -13.82 15.68 17.44
CA PRO A 87 -14.73 14.73 18.08
C PRO A 87 -15.81 15.38 18.96
N ASP A 88 -15.68 16.67 19.28
CA ASP A 88 -16.68 17.44 20.04
C ASP A 88 -17.82 18.00 19.17
N LEU A 89 -17.77 17.83 17.84
CA LEU A 89 -18.84 18.26 16.95
C LEU A 89 -20.09 17.39 17.11
N ASP A 90 -21.23 18.02 17.35
CA ASP A 90 -22.50 17.31 17.50
C ASP A 90 -23.00 16.80 16.12
N CYS A 91 -23.31 15.51 16.01
CA CYS A 91 -23.76 14.84 14.78
C CYS A 91 -25.26 15.08 14.49
N ASN A 92 -25.71 16.32 14.68
CA ASN A 92 -27.12 16.73 14.66
C ASN A 92 -27.67 17.08 13.28
N GLU A 93 -26.80 17.27 12.31
CA GLU A 93 -27.23 17.70 10.99
C GLU A 93 -28.02 16.60 10.30
N THR A 94 -29.18 16.97 9.74
CA THR A 94 -29.98 16.08 8.91
C THR A 94 -29.51 16.10 7.46
N MET A 95 -29.80 15.05 6.70
CA MET A 95 -29.54 15.04 5.26
C MET A 95 -30.22 16.22 4.54
N GLY A 96 -31.39 16.67 4.99
CA GLY A 96 -32.05 17.87 4.44
C GLY A 96 -31.24 19.14 4.63
N GLN A 97 -30.69 19.36 5.83
CA GLN A 97 -29.84 20.51 6.15
C GLN A 97 -28.54 20.48 5.34
N PHE A 98 -27.88 19.32 5.26
CA PHE A 98 -26.67 19.11 4.47
C PHE A 98 -26.89 19.42 2.99
N ILE A 99 -28.01 18.97 2.44
CA ILE A 99 -28.34 19.19 1.03
C ILE A 99 -28.68 20.65 0.73
N GLN A 100 -29.38 21.31 1.66
CA GLN A 100 -29.72 22.72 1.53
C GLN A 100 -28.48 23.63 1.63
N SER A 101 -27.57 23.37 2.58
CA SER A 101 -26.37 24.18 2.79
C SER A 101 -25.41 24.15 1.60
N HIS A 102 -25.40 23.05 0.83
CA HIS A 102 -24.54 22.88 -0.33
C HIS A 102 -25.25 23.15 -1.68
N GLY A 103 -26.56 23.46 -1.67
CA GLY A 103 -27.30 23.94 -2.84
C GLY A 103 -27.49 22.92 -3.98
N TYR A 104 -27.75 21.65 -3.65
CA TYR A 104 -27.99 20.60 -4.66
C TYR A 104 -29.33 20.74 -5.38
N SER A 105 -29.37 20.43 -6.68
CA SER A 105 -30.59 20.53 -7.48
C SER A 105 -31.65 19.49 -7.13
N LEU A 106 -32.91 19.79 -7.44
CA LEU A 106 -34.03 18.86 -7.27
C LEU A 106 -33.81 17.56 -8.05
N LEU A 107 -33.26 17.63 -9.28
CA LEU A 107 -33.01 16.44 -10.08
C LEU A 107 -31.98 15.51 -9.42
N PHE A 108 -30.93 16.05 -8.80
CA PHE A 108 -29.99 15.26 -8.00
C PHE A 108 -30.67 14.58 -6.80
N GLN A 109 -31.55 15.31 -6.11
CA GLN A 109 -32.28 14.75 -4.98
C GLN A 109 -33.20 13.61 -5.42
N GLU A 110 -34.02 13.82 -6.45
CA GLU A 110 -35.04 12.87 -6.90
C GLU A 110 -34.51 11.71 -7.74
N ALA A 111 -33.42 11.90 -8.50
CA ALA A 111 -32.90 10.90 -9.43
C ALA A 111 -31.58 10.25 -8.98
N TYR A 112 -31.05 10.60 -7.79
CA TYR A 112 -29.88 9.96 -7.20
C TYR A 112 -30.03 9.74 -5.69
N LEU A 113 -30.10 10.81 -4.88
CA LEU A 113 -30.00 10.68 -3.43
C LEU A 113 -31.18 9.93 -2.81
N ILE A 114 -32.42 10.36 -3.10
CA ILE A 114 -33.63 9.73 -2.56
C ILE A 114 -33.70 8.27 -3.02
N PRO A 115 -33.52 7.92 -4.30
CA PRO A 115 -33.52 6.53 -4.74
C PRO A 115 -32.52 5.63 -4.00
N VAL A 116 -31.27 6.09 -3.79
CA VAL A 116 -30.24 5.33 -3.08
C VAL A 116 -30.61 5.16 -1.61
N CYS A 117 -30.98 6.23 -0.91
CA CYS A 117 -31.36 6.16 0.50
C CYS A 117 -32.65 5.35 0.74
N ALA A 118 -33.65 5.50 -0.13
CA ALA A 118 -34.90 4.76 -0.05
C ALA A 118 -34.69 3.26 -0.28
N GLY A 119 -33.80 2.88 -1.22
CA GLY A 119 -33.42 1.47 -1.41
C GLY A 119 -32.73 0.86 -0.19
N MET A 120 -31.92 1.63 0.53
CA MET A 120 -31.21 1.14 1.72
C MET A 120 -32.08 1.08 2.96
N TRP A 121 -32.75 2.19 3.29
CA TRP A 121 -33.46 2.36 4.56
C TRP A 121 -34.98 2.29 4.45
N SER A 122 -35.51 2.03 3.25
CA SER A 122 -36.97 1.93 3.06
C SER A 122 -37.70 3.20 3.51
N SER A 123 -37.03 4.36 3.39
CA SER A 123 -37.57 5.66 3.78
C SER A 123 -38.40 6.28 2.66
N SER A 124 -39.46 7.00 3.03
CA SER A 124 -40.17 7.88 2.10
C SER A 124 -39.25 9.02 1.63
N SER A 125 -39.62 9.70 0.53
CA SER A 125 -38.90 10.86 0.01
C SER A 125 -38.67 11.94 1.09
N GLN A 126 -39.69 12.26 1.88
CA GLN A 126 -39.58 13.17 3.03
C GLN A 126 -38.74 12.59 4.16
N GLY A 127 -38.85 11.29 4.43
CA GLY A 127 -38.09 10.59 5.46
C GLY A 127 -36.58 10.54 5.19
N VAL A 128 -36.15 10.55 3.92
CA VAL A 128 -34.71 10.62 3.58
C VAL A 128 -34.07 11.90 4.12
N PHE A 129 -34.78 13.02 4.08
CA PHE A 129 -34.24 14.31 4.54
C PHE A 129 -34.16 14.45 6.06
N SER A 130 -34.85 13.59 6.83
CA SER A 130 -34.77 13.57 8.30
C SER A 130 -33.71 12.59 8.83
N LEU A 131 -33.07 11.81 7.96
CA LEU A 131 -31.96 10.93 8.34
C LEU A 131 -30.75 11.75 8.83
N SER A 132 -29.94 11.15 9.71
CA SER A 132 -28.67 11.74 10.14
C SER A 132 -27.69 11.83 8.97
N ALA A 133 -27.16 13.02 8.70
CA ALA A 133 -26.15 13.20 7.65
C ALA A 133 -24.90 12.37 7.94
N PHE A 134 -24.42 12.38 9.18
CA PHE A 134 -23.25 11.60 9.58
C PHE A 134 -23.39 10.11 9.26
N PHE A 135 -24.50 9.46 9.64
CA PHE A 135 -24.68 8.04 9.37
C PHE A 135 -24.83 7.72 7.89
N VAL A 136 -25.62 8.50 7.17
CA VAL A 136 -25.84 8.27 5.74
C VAL A 136 -24.54 8.44 4.97
N LEU A 137 -23.80 9.53 5.22
CA LEU A 137 -22.54 9.81 4.53
C LEU A 137 -21.44 8.80 4.91
N SER A 138 -21.34 8.42 6.20
CA SER A 138 -20.42 7.38 6.66
C SER A 138 -20.74 6.03 6.01
N PHE A 139 -22.02 5.67 5.89
CA PHE A 139 -22.45 4.48 5.19
C PHE A 139 -22.06 4.52 3.71
N PHE A 140 -22.29 5.64 3.04
CA PHE A 140 -21.94 5.83 1.63
C PHE A 140 -20.44 5.71 1.40
N ARG A 141 -19.62 6.28 2.30
CA ARG A 141 -18.17 6.12 2.29
C ARG A 141 -17.75 4.67 2.48
N ASN A 142 -18.36 3.94 3.42
CA ASN A 142 -17.96 2.56 3.74
C ASN A 142 -18.38 1.54 2.66
N HIS A 143 -19.38 1.88 1.84
CA HIS A 143 -19.99 0.99 0.83
C HIS A 143 -19.73 1.44 -0.62
N ASP A 144 -18.80 2.38 -0.85
CA ASP A 144 -18.46 2.95 -2.17
C ASP A 144 -19.65 3.54 -2.95
N LEU A 145 -20.73 3.96 -2.25
CA LEU A 145 -21.93 4.55 -2.86
C LEU A 145 -21.73 6.01 -3.30
N LEU A 146 -20.53 6.56 -3.14
CA LEU A 146 -20.15 7.89 -3.63
C LEU A 146 -19.61 7.85 -5.07
N GLN A 147 -19.48 6.67 -5.67
CA GLN A 147 -18.92 6.50 -7.01
C GLN A 147 -20.03 6.28 -8.07
N LEU A 148 -19.89 6.93 -9.23
CA LEU A 148 -20.78 6.73 -10.39
C LEU A 148 -20.39 5.51 -11.24
N PHE A 149 -19.11 5.13 -11.20
CA PHE A 149 -18.54 4.05 -11.99
C PHE A 149 -17.69 3.16 -11.07
N CYS A 150 -17.65 1.85 -11.36
CA CYS A 150 -16.86 0.85 -10.62
C CYS A 150 -17.34 0.61 -9.18
N TYR A 151 -18.53 0.01 -9.02
CA TYR A 151 -18.95 -0.51 -7.71
C TYR A 151 -18.14 -1.75 -7.31
N PRO A 152 -17.83 -1.92 -6.01
CA PRO A 152 -17.21 -3.14 -5.51
C PRO A 152 -18.17 -4.31 -5.70
N GLN A 153 -17.65 -5.44 -6.16
CA GLN A 153 -18.39 -6.69 -6.03
C GLN A 153 -18.36 -7.11 -4.55
N LEU A 154 -19.48 -6.91 -3.85
CA LEU A 154 -19.62 -7.37 -2.47
C LEU A 154 -19.71 -8.90 -2.44
N PRO A 155 -19.11 -9.56 -1.43
CA PRO A 155 -19.28 -10.99 -1.27
C PRO A 155 -20.72 -11.33 -0.89
N THR A 156 -21.22 -12.44 -1.41
CA THR A 156 -22.42 -13.14 -0.94
C THR A 156 -22.05 -14.57 -0.57
N VAL A 157 -22.81 -15.19 0.32
CA VAL A 157 -22.59 -16.59 0.71
C VAL A 157 -23.00 -17.49 -0.45
N LYS A 158 -22.06 -18.28 -0.99
CA LYS A 158 -22.27 -19.11 -2.19
C LYS A 158 -23.36 -20.16 -2.00
N ALA A 159 -23.44 -20.76 -0.81
CA ALA A 159 -24.48 -21.72 -0.44
C ALA A 159 -25.71 -21.04 0.23
N ARG A 160 -25.87 -19.72 0.04
CA ARG A 160 -26.94 -18.87 0.59
C ARG A 160 -26.90 -18.75 2.12
N LEU A 161 -27.63 -17.77 2.67
CA LEU A 161 -27.58 -17.43 4.09
C LEU A 161 -27.99 -18.58 5.03
N GLN A 162 -28.87 -19.49 4.60
CA GLN A 162 -29.28 -20.64 5.42
C GLN A 162 -28.08 -21.54 5.78
N SER A 163 -27.17 -21.80 4.83
CA SER A 163 -25.98 -22.62 5.06
C SER A 163 -25.06 -22.06 6.16
N PHE A 164 -24.98 -20.73 6.26
CA PHE A 164 -24.23 -20.05 7.29
C PHE A 164 -24.91 -20.19 8.66
N VAL A 165 -26.23 -20.02 8.73
CA VAL A 165 -27.00 -20.19 9.97
C VAL A 165 -26.89 -21.62 10.49
N ASP A 166 -26.98 -22.61 9.60
CA ASP A 166 -26.90 -24.04 9.97
C ASP A 166 -25.51 -24.39 10.53
N LYS A 167 -24.44 -23.82 9.97
CA LYS A 167 -23.07 -23.98 10.49
C LYS A 167 -22.89 -23.36 11.88
N VAL A 168 -23.35 -22.13 12.07
CA VAL A 168 -23.30 -21.46 13.38
C VAL A 168 -24.08 -22.26 14.41
N LYS A 169 -25.27 -22.74 14.05
CA LYS A 169 -26.08 -23.62 14.89
C LYS A 169 -25.30 -24.87 15.30
N GLY A 170 -24.69 -25.56 14.33
CA GLY A 170 -23.90 -26.77 14.59
C GLY A 170 -22.71 -26.54 15.51
N GLU A 171 -21.98 -25.43 15.35
CA GLU A 171 -20.87 -25.08 16.25
C GLU A 171 -21.36 -24.80 17.67
N LEU A 172 -22.42 -23.99 17.83
CA LEU A 172 -23.00 -23.70 19.14
C LEU A 172 -23.49 -24.98 19.84
N GLU A 173 -24.19 -25.86 19.14
CA GLU A 173 -24.63 -27.15 19.68
C GLU A 173 -23.44 -28.04 20.06
N SER A 174 -22.36 -28.06 19.28
CA SER A 174 -21.14 -28.80 19.60
C SER A 174 -20.42 -28.29 20.85
N MET A 175 -20.59 -27.01 21.18
CA MET A 175 -20.10 -26.37 22.41
C MET A 175 -21.04 -26.58 23.61
N GLY A 176 -22.16 -27.29 23.41
CA GLY A 176 -23.16 -27.55 24.44
C GLY A 176 -24.20 -26.43 24.61
N CYS A 177 -24.27 -25.46 23.69
CA CYS A 177 -25.30 -24.43 23.75
C CYS A 177 -26.68 -25.02 23.40
N ARG A 178 -27.69 -24.67 24.20
CA ARG A 178 -29.08 -25.08 23.96
C ARG A 178 -29.80 -24.03 23.12
N ILE A 179 -30.27 -24.42 21.94
CA ILE A 179 -31.02 -23.54 21.04
C ILE A 179 -32.50 -23.93 21.10
N LYS A 180 -33.35 -22.99 21.55
CA LYS A 180 -34.81 -23.16 21.61
C LYS A 180 -35.47 -22.38 20.47
N THR A 181 -36.25 -23.05 19.63
CA THR A 181 -37.05 -22.42 18.56
C THR A 181 -38.53 -22.47 18.92
N ASN A 182 -39.33 -21.59 18.31
CA ASN A 182 -40.76 -21.42 18.63
C ASN A 182 -41.04 -20.99 20.10
N CYS A 183 -40.02 -20.56 20.82
CA CYS A 183 -40.06 -20.10 22.21
C CYS A 183 -40.08 -18.57 22.26
N ARG A 184 -41.27 -17.96 22.14
CA ARG A 184 -41.40 -16.50 22.19
C ARG A 184 -41.37 -16.03 23.64
N VAL A 185 -40.30 -15.31 24.00
CA VAL A 185 -40.18 -14.64 25.30
C VAL A 185 -41.25 -13.57 25.45
N LYS A 186 -41.99 -13.64 26.56
CA LYS A 186 -43.05 -12.72 26.96
C LYS A 186 -42.51 -11.60 27.84
N SER A 187 -41.74 -11.94 28.87
CA SER A 187 -41.16 -10.97 29.81
C SER A 187 -39.85 -11.44 30.44
N VAL A 188 -39.01 -10.49 30.84
CA VAL A 188 -37.79 -10.71 31.62
C VAL A 188 -37.91 -9.91 32.91
N LEU A 189 -37.92 -10.59 34.05
CA LEU A 189 -38.16 -10.01 35.38
C LEU A 189 -36.95 -10.21 36.28
N SER A 190 -36.61 -9.24 37.12
CA SER A 190 -35.61 -9.42 38.17
C SER A 190 -36.12 -10.42 39.21
N LEU A 191 -35.23 -11.22 39.80
CA LEU A 191 -35.58 -12.07 40.94
C LEU A 191 -35.61 -11.23 42.22
N ASP A 192 -36.68 -11.35 43.01
CA ASP A 192 -36.82 -10.61 44.28
C ASP A 192 -35.70 -11.00 45.27
N GLY A 193 -34.86 -10.03 45.64
CA GLY A 193 -33.82 -10.20 46.66
C GLY A 193 -32.56 -10.99 46.25
N ALA A 194 -32.40 -11.37 44.97
CA ALA A 194 -31.24 -12.11 44.47
C ALA A 194 -30.71 -11.55 43.13
N ALA A 195 -29.44 -11.83 42.81
CA ALA A 195 -28.87 -11.56 41.50
C ALA A 195 -29.40 -12.59 40.48
N GLY A 196 -30.00 -12.11 39.38
CA GLY A 196 -30.48 -12.96 38.29
C GLY A 196 -31.84 -12.56 37.75
N TYR A 197 -32.24 -13.20 36.66
CA TYR A 197 -33.39 -12.89 35.85
C TYR A 197 -34.26 -14.11 35.59
N ARG A 198 -35.58 -13.91 35.67
CA ARG A 198 -36.59 -14.88 35.28
C ARG A 198 -37.11 -14.55 33.88
N VAL A 199 -37.01 -15.51 32.97
CA VAL A 199 -37.48 -15.39 31.59
C VAL A 199 -38.76 -16.20 31.46
N LEU A 200 -39.87 -15.51 31.19
CA LEU A 200 -41.19 -16.10 30.97
C LEU A 200 -41.48 -16.20 29.49
N GLU A 201 -41.88 -17.38 29.02
CA GLU A 201 -42.32 -17.61 27.65
C GLU A 201 -43.84 -17.47 27.49
N ASN A 202 -44.31 -17.32 26.25
CA ASN A 202 -45.73 -17.18 25.95
C ASN A 202 -46.58 -18.41 26.31
N ASP A 203 -45.99 -19.60 26.35
CA ASP A 203 -46.66 -20.85 26.73
C ASP A 203 -46.76 -21.02 28.26
N GLY A 204 -46.21 -20.09 29.03
CA GLY A 204 -46.19 -20.12 30.49
C GLY A 204 -44.97 -20.80 31.10
N SER A 205 -44.03 -21.31 30.30
CA SER A 205 -42.78 -21.86 30.81
C SER A 205 -41.84 -20.76 31.34
N GLU A 206 -41.10 -21.08 32.41
CA GLU A 206 -40.19 -20.15 33.10
C GLU A 206 -38.80 -20.77 33.24
N GLU A 207 -37.77 -19.97 32.98
CA GLU A 207 -36.37 -20.31 33.20
C GLU A 207 -35.62 -19.17 33.89
N THR A 208 -34.57 -19.49 34.65
CA THR A 208 -33.77 -18.51 35.39
C THR A 208 -32.34 -18.45 34.88
N TYR A 209 -31.81 -17.24 34.77
CA TYR A 209 -30.47 -16.95 34.25
C TYR A 209 -29.77 -15.89 35.09
N ASP A 210 -28.46 -16.00 35.27
CA ASP A 210 -27.67 -14.99 36.02
C ASP A 210 -27.60 -13.65 35.27
N SER A 211 -27.69 -13.69 33.95
CA SER A 211 -27.50 -12.53 33.06
C SER A 211 -28.19 -12.76 31.73
N VAL A 212 -28.59 -11.67 31.06
CA VAL A 212 -29.37 -11.73 29.81
C VAL A 212 -28.74 -10.85 28.73
N ILE A 213 -28.61 -11.37 27.52
CA ILE A 213 -28.29 -10.58 26.33
C ILE A 213 -29.54 -10.52 25.44
N LEU A 214 -30.07 -9.33 25.20
CA LEU A 214 -31.22 -9.09 24.34
C LEU A 214 -30.78 -8.76 22.91
N GLY A 215 -30.80 -9.79 22.05
CA GLY A 215 -30.51 -9.73 20.62
C GLY A 215 -31.71 -9.40 19.73
N VAL A 216 -32.61 -8.51 20.17
CA VAL A 216 -33.89 -8.19 19.49
C VAL A 216 -33.98 -6.71 19.14
N HIS A 217 -34.95 -6.31 18.31
CA HIS A 217 -35.20 -4.90 18.03
C HIS A 217 -35.45 -4.10 19.34
N ALA A 218 -34.98 -2.86 19.40
CA ALA A 218 -35.03 -2.04 20.62
C ALA A 218 -36.46 -1.89 21.21
N PRO A 219 -37.54 -1.66 20.42
CA PRO A 219 -38.90 -1.67 20.92
C PRO A 219 -39.34 -3.03 21.49
N ASN A 220 -38.85 -4.14 20.93
CA ASN A 220 -39.15 -5.47 21.45
C ASN A 220 -38.42 -5.74 22.77
N ALA A 221 -37.18 -5.25 22.92
CA ALA A 221 -36.47 -5.30 24.19
C ALA A 221 -37.23 -4.54 25.29
N LEU A 222 -37.69 -3.31 25.00
CA LEU A 222 -38.52 -2.55 25.93
C LEU A 222 -39.84 -3.25 26.27
N LYS A 223 -40.48 -3.89 25.28
CA LYS A 223 -41.71 -4.65 25.50
C LYS A 223 -41.51 -5.86 26.41
N VAL A 224 -40.39 -6.56 26.28
CA VAL A 224 -40.04 -7.72 27.11
C VAL A 224 -39.65 -7.30 28.53
N LEU A 225 -38.98 -6.15 28.70
CA LEU A 225 -38.68 -5.60 30.02
C LEU A 225 -39.93 -5.03 30.71
N GLY A 226 -40.86 -4.44 29.96
CA GLY A 226 -42.09 -3.90 30.52
C GLY A 226 -41.82 -2.86 31.62
N ALA A 227 -42.41 -3.06 32.81
CA ALA A 227 -42.23 -2.17 33.96
C ALA A 227 -40.80 -2.19 34.53
N GLU A 228 -40.01 -3.21 34.23
CA GLU A 228 -38.61 -3.32 34.66
C GLU A 228 -37.65 -2.44 33.85
N ALA A 229 -38.13 -1.79 32.78
CA ALA A 229 -37.29 -0.92 31.96
C ALA A 229 -36.91 0.35 32.74
N THR A 230 -35.61 0.60 32.88
CA THR A 230 -35.10 1.80 33.56
C THR A 230 -35.35 3.06 32.73
N HIS A 231 -35.32 4.23 33.37
CA HIS A 231 -35.43 5.51 32.67
C HIS A 231 -34.38 5.69 31.56
N HIS A 232 -33.13 5.25 31.80
CA HIS A 232 -32.08 5.30 30.79
C HIS A 232 -32.36 4.35 29.62
N GLU A 233 -32.82 3.13 29.89
CA GLU A 233 -33.19 2.15 28.86
C GLU A 233 -34.36 2.65 28.00
N LEU A 234 -35.42 3.19 28.61
CA LEU A 234 -36.57 3.78 27.90
C LEU A 234 -36.13 4.92 26.99
N ARG A 235 -35.27 5.83 27.48
CA ARG A 235 -34.78 6.96 26.70
C ARG A 235 -33.89 6.53 25.53
N ILE A 236 -32.94 5.63 25.76
CA ILE A 236 -31.95 5.22 24.76
C ILE A 236 -32.57 4.28 23.72
N LEU A 237 -33.23 3.21 24.16
CA LEU A 237 -33.84 2.24 23.25
C LEU A 237 -35.10 2.80 22.57
N GLY A 238 -35.82 3.71 23.22
CA GLY A 238 -36.99 4.38 22.66
C GLY A 238 -36.67 5.38 21.55
N ALA A 239 -35.40 5.82 21.45
CA ALA A 239 -34.95 6.69 20.36
C ALA A 239 -34.76 5.95 19.02
N CYS A 240 -34.65 4.62 19.05
CA CYS A 240 -34.50 3.79 17.86
C CYS A 240 -35.84 3.65 17.11
N GLN A 241 -35.95 4.30 15.96
CA GLN A 241 -37.13 4.24 15.10
C GLN A 241 -37.04 3.09 14.09
N TYR A 242 -38.19 2.55 13.69
CA TYR A 242 -38.30 1.45 12.75
C TYR A 242 -39.36 1.78 11.69
N ILE A 243 -39.09 1.38 10.44
CA ILE A 243 -40.05 1.47 9.34
C ILE A 243 -40.49 0.06 8.95
N GLN A 244 -41.80 -0.13 8.83
CA GLN A 244 -42.39 -1.37 8.32
C GLN A 244 -42.31 -1.41 6.80
N ARG A 245 -42.01 -2.59 6.26
CA ARG A 245 -41.95 -2.83 4.82
C ARG A 245 -42.57 -4.18 4.48
N ASP A 246 -43.32 -4.17 3.39
CA ASP A 246 -43.86 -5.36 2.74
C ASP A 246 -42.91 -5.78 1.62
N ILE A 247 -42.59 -7.07 1.58
CA ILE A 247 -41.62 -7.63 0.64
C ILE A 247 -42.30 -8.77 -0.11
N TYR A 248 -42.16 -8.74 -1.43
CA TYR A 248 -42.73 -9.73 -2.35
C TYR A 248 -41.61 -10.37 -3.16
N LEU A 249 -41.54 -11.69 -3.15
CA LEU A 249 -40.79 -12.47 -4.14
C LEU A 249 -41.75 -12.83 -5.27
N HIS A 250 -41.42 -12.49 -6.51
CA HIS A 250 -42.27 -12.69 -7.69
C HIS A 250 -41.46 -12.78 -8.99
N CYS A 251 -42.15 -12.96 -10.11
CA CYS A 251 -41.57 -12.97 -11.47
C CYS A 251 -42.11 -11.86 -12.39
N ASP A 252 -42.88 -10.90 -11.85
CA ASP A 252 -43.43 -9.75 -12.58
C ASP A 252 -42.36 -8.74 -13.06
N GLN A 253 -42.13 -8.71 -14.37
CA GLN A 253 -41.19 -7.78 -15.01
C GLN A 253 -41.72 -6.35 -15.15
N ASN A 254 -43.02 -6.10 -14.93
CA ASN A 254 -43.58 -4.75 -14.96
C ASN A 254 -43.05 -3.89 -13.81
N LEU A 255 -42.52 -4.52 -12.77
CA LEU A 255 -41.81 -3.89 -11.65
C LEU A 255 -40.30 -3.82 -11.89
N MET A 256 -39.87 -3.69 -13.15
CA MET A 256 -38.50 -3.36 -13.55
C MET A 256 -38.49 -2.08 -14.42
N PRO A 257 -37.33 -1.41 -14.60
CA PRO A 257 -37.22 -0.27 -15.50
C PRO A 257 -37.68 -0.61 -16.92
N GLN A 258 -38.29 0.36 -17.62
CA GLN A 258 -38.83 0.13 -18.96
C GLN A 258 -37.75 -0.24 -19.98
N ASN A 259 -36.57 0.36 -19.87
CA ASN A 259 -35.44 0.02 -20.72
C ASN A 259 -34.63 -1.12 -20.09
N SER A 260 -34.66 -2.29 -20.71
CA SER A 260 -33.90 -3.45 -20.24
C SER A 260 -32.38 -3.22 -20.14
N SER A 261 -31.83 -2.23 -20.86
CA SER A 261 -30.41 -1.87 -20.76
C SER A 261 -30.02 -1.18 -19.44
N THR A 262 -31.00 -0.67 -18.67
CA THR A 262 -30.77 -0.10 -17.33
C THR A 262 -30.94 -1.12 -16.21
N TRP A 263 -31.42 -2.33 -16.50
CA TRP A 263 -31.61 -3.36 -15.49
C TRP A 263 -30.32 -3.63 -14.74
N SER A 264 -30.39 -3.35 -13.45
CA SER A 264 -29.27 -3.43 -12.52
C SER A 264 -29.63 -4.40 -11.40
N ALA A 265 -28.70 -4.67 -10.49
CA ALA A 265 -28.99 -5.50 -9.33
C ALA A 265 -30.18 -4.92 -8.54
N TRP A 266 -30.20 -3.60 -8.35
CA TRP A 266 -31.24 -2.87 -7.65
C TRP A 266 -31.87 -1.80 -8.54
N ASN A 267 -33.19 -1.74 -8.57
CA ASN A 267 -33.92 -0.90 -9.50
C ASN A 267 -34.98 -0.10 -8.76
N PHE A 268 -34.79 1.21 -8.70
CA PHE A 268 -35.76 2.12 -8.09
C PHE A 268 -36.87 2.47 -9.09
N LEU A 269 -38.12 2.35 -8.64
CA LEU A 269 -39.32 2.65 -9.42
C LEU A 269 -40.24 3.61 -8.65
N GLY A 270 -40.68 4.67 -9.32
CA GLY A 270 -41.80 5.49 -8.85
C GLY A 270 -41.61 7.00 -8.96
N THR A 271 -42.54 7.71 -8.31
CA THR A 271 -42.50 9.17 -8.11
C THR A 271 -42.29 9.47 -6.62
N THR A 272 -41.72 10.63 -6.31
CA THR A 272 -41.53 11.11 -4.93
C THR A 272 -42.83 11.27 -4.13
N SER A 273 -44.00 11.18 -4.79
CA SER A 273 -45.34 11.43 -4.24
C SER A 273 -46.21 10.20 -3.93
N ARG A 274 -45.98 9.03 -4.54
CA ARG A 274 -46.84 7.82 -4.37
C ARG A 274 -46.23 6.71 -3.50
N GLY A 275 -45.08 6.96 -2.88
CA GLY A 275 -44.35 5.97 -2.06
C GLY A 275 -43.11 5.43 -2.79
N PHE A 276 -42.16 4.86 -2.04
CA PHE A 276 -40.95 4.26 -2.62
C PHE A 276 -41.20 2.80 -2.97
N SER A 277 -40.67 2.35 -4.11
CA SER A 277 -40.67 0.93 -4.51
C SER A 277 -39.30 0.59 -5.09
N VAL A 278 -38.70 -0.49 -4.61
CA VAL A 278 -37.38 -0.96 -5.08
C VAL A 278 -37.43 -2.45 -5.38
N THR A 279 -36.97 -2.81 -6.58
CA THR A 279 -36.92 -4.18 -7.06
C THR A 279 -35.48 -4.68 -7.14
N TYR A 280 -35.21 -5.78 -6.43
CA TYR A 280 -33.93 -6.51 -6.44
C TYR A 280 -34.00 -7.67 -7.43
N TRP A 281 -33.04 -7.73 -8.34
CA TRP A 281 -32.92 -8.83 -9.30
C TRP A 281 -32.05 -9.96 -8.75
N LEU A 282 -32.68 -10.98 -8.18
CA LEU A 282 -31.98 -12.05 -7.45
C LEU A 282 -31.07 -12.89 -8.35
N ASN A 283 -31.43 -13.11 -9.62
CA ASN A 283 -30.56 -13.87 -10.53
C ASN A 283 -29.19 -13.22 -10.68
N ARG A 284 -29.13 -11.88 -10.68
CA ARG A 284 -27.88 -11.14 -10.82
C ARG A 284 -27.09 -11.08 -9.51
N ILE A 285 -27.78 -10.88 -8.39
CA ILE A 285 -27.18 -10.79 -7.05
C ILE A 285 -26.66 -12.16 -6.57
N GLN A 286 -27.44 -13.22 -6.80
CA GLN A 286 -27.18 -14.57 -6.28
C GLN A 286 -26.79 -15.58 -7.37
N LYS A 287 -26.51 -15.12 -8.60
CA LYS A 287 -26.14 -15.95 -9.76
C LYS A 287 -27.07 -17.15 -9.98
N ILE A 288 -28.37 -16.91 -9.84
CA ILE A 288 -29.38 -17.95 -10.03
C ILE A 288 -29.57 -18.19 -11.53
N GLU A 289 -29.17 -19.37 -12.00
CA GLU A 289 -29.43 -19.85 -13.35
C GLU A 289 -30.91 -20.22 -13.50
N SER A 290 -31.67 -19.36 -14.16
CA SER A 290 -33.09 -19.58 -14.45
C SER A 290 -33.48 -18.78 -15.69
N ALA A 291 -34.38 -19.35 -16.50
CA ALA A 291 -34.94 -18.68 -17.67
C ALA A 291 -35.88 -17.51 -17.31
N SER A 292 -36.47 -17.54 -16.10
CA SER A 292 -37.33 -16.46 -15.58
C SER A 292 -36.60 -15.63 -14.50
N PRO A 293 -36.81 -14.31 -14.47
CA PRO A 293 -36.23 -13.46 -13.43
C PRO A 293 -36.97 -13.64 -12.10
N PHE A 294 -36.22 -13.94 -11.05
CA PHE A 294 -36.68 -13.87 -9.68
C PHE A 294 -36.42 -12.46 -9.16
N LEU A 295 -37.50 -11.78 -8.77
CA LEU A 295 -37.51 -10.39 -8.35
C LEU A 295 -38.02 -10.29 -6.93
N VAL A 296 -37.37 -9.46 -6.13
CA VAL A 296 -37.85 -9.09 -4.80
C VAL A 296 -38.18 -7.62 -4.81
N THR A 297 -39.46 -7.26 -4.72
CA THR A 297 -39.89 -5.87 -4.64
C THR A 297 -40.34 -5.51 -3.23
N ILE A 298 -39.78 -4.42 -2.73
CA ILE A 298 -40.14 -3.81 -1.44
C ILE A 298 -41.15 -2.71 -1.69
N ASN A 299 -42.26 -2.75 -0.96
CA ASN A 299 -43.37 -1.80 -1.02
C ASN A 299 -43.85 -1.51 -2.47
N PRO A 300 -44.23 -2.54 -3.24
CA PRO A 300 -44.66 -2.34 -4.61
C PRO A 300 -45.94 -1.46 -4.65
N PRO A 301 -46.10 -0.62 -5.67
CA PRO A 301 -47.26 0.27 -5.80
C PRO A 301 -48.58 -0.49 -5.98
N CYS A 302 -48.51 -1.74 -6.44
CA CYS A 302 -49.60 -2.70 -6.54
C CYS A 302 -49.09 -4.10 -6.19
N VAL A 303 -49.99 -5.07 -5.96
CA VAL A 303 -49.58 -6.46 -5.74
C VAL A 303 -48.94 -6.99 -7.03
N PRO A 304 -47.70 -7.51 -7.00
CA PRO A 304 -47.03 -8.01 -8.20
C PRO A 304 -47.74 -9.22 -8.81
N ASP A 305 -47.61 -9.42 -10.12
CA ASP A 305 -48.02 -10.67 -10.75
C ASP A 305 -47.10 -11.85 -10.37
N ARG A 306 -47.65 -13.07 -10.31
CA ARG A 306 -46.89 -14.30 -10.05
C ARG A 306 -46.06 -14.25 -8.75
N VAL A 307 -46.71 -13.88 -7.64
CA VAL A 307 -46.09 -13.90 -6.30
C VAL A 307 -45.77 -15.32 -5.88
N VAL A 308 -44.52 -15.53 -5.46
CA VAL A 308 -44.02 -16.77 -4.85
C VAL A 308 -44.13 -16.71 -3.33
N LEU A 309 -43.77 -15.57 -2.73
CA LEU A 309 -43.78 -15.38 -1.27
C LEU A 309 -44.03 -13.90 -0.91
N LYS A 310 -44.84 -13.65 0.10
CA LYS A 310 -45.00 -12.34 0.74
C LYS A 310 -44.61 -12.43 2.21
N TRP A 311 -43.86 -11.45 2.70
CA TRP A 311 -43.62 -11.27 4.12
C TRP A 311 -43.47 -9.78 4.46
N SER A 312 -43.62 -9.46 5.75
CA SER A 312 -43.45 -8.11 6.26
C SER A 312 -42.39 -8.11 7.36
N THR A 313 -41.57 -7.07 7.39
CA THR A 313 -40.54 -6.89 8.42
C THR A 313 -40.33 -5.41 8.70
N SER A 314 -39.58 -5.09 9.74
CA SER A 314 -39.23 -3.73 10.11
C SER A 314 -37.73 -3.50 10.00
N LEU A 315 -37.31 -2.34 9.52
CA LEU A 315 -35.91 -1.94 9.42
C LEU A 315 -35.63 -0.73 10.34
N PRO A 316 -34.52 -0.71 11.10
CA PRO A 316 -34.14 0.45 11.88
C PRO A 316 -33.79 1.65 10.99
N VAL A 317 -34.15 2.84 11.44
CA VAL A 317 -33.89 4.11 10.74
C VAL A 317 -32.69 4.82 11.38
N PRO A 318 -31.69 5.26 10.60
CA PRO A 318 -30.54 6.02 11.11
C PRO A 318 -30.94 7.49 11.36
N SER A 319 -31.80 7.72 12.35
CA SER A 319 -32.24 9.05 12.76
C SER A 319 -31.18 9.76 13.62
N VAL A 320 -31.25 11.09 13.70
CA VAL A 320 -30.40 11.88 14.61
C VAL A 320 -30.62 11.47 16.08
N ALA A 321 -31.86 11.15 16.45
CA ALA A 321 -32.19 10.67 17.80
C ALA A 321 -31.49 9.33 18.11
N ALA A 322 -31.50 8.39 17.15
CA ALA A 322 -30.80 7.13 17.27
C ALA A 322 -29.28 7.34 17.40
N ALA A 323 -28.70 8.26 16.63
CA ALA A 323 -27.28 8.62 16.72
C ALA A 323 -26.87 9.09 18.12
N LYS A 324 -27.65 10.00 18.72
CA LYS A 324 -27.41 10.45 20.10
C LYS A 324 -27.52 9.33 21.12
N ALA A 325 -28.51 8.45 20.93
CA ALA A 325 -28.71 7.32 21.82
C ALA A 325 -27.51 6.36 21.81
N TYR A 326 -26.86 6.16 20.66
CA TYR A 326 -25.67 5.28 20.56
C TYR A 326 -24.47 5.77 21.35
N LEU A 327 -24.22 7.08 21.38
CA LEU A 327 -23.16 7.67 22.20
C LEU A 327 -23.39 7.47 23.71
N GLN A 328 -24.57 7.02 24.11
CA GLN A 328 -24.97 6.84 25.50
C GLN A 328 -25.22 5.37 25.86
N LEU A 329 -24.92 4.41 24.99
CA LEU A 329 -25.14 2.98 25.24
C LEU A 329 -24.41 2.48 26.49
N ASP A 330 -23.24 3.04 26.80
CA ASP A 330 -22.47 2.69 28.01
C ASP A 330 -23.22 2.97 29.31
N HIS A 331 -24.28 3.78 29.29
CA HIS A 331 -25.14 4.00 30.45
C HIS A 331 -26.09 2.84 30.74
N ILE A 332 -26.32 1.93 29.79
CA ILE A 332 -27.24 0.79 29.95
C ILE A 332 -26.55 -0.57 29.79
N GLN A 333 -25.43 -0.66 29.08
CA GLN A 333 -24.76 -1.93 28.82
C GLN A 333 -24.18 -2.57 30.09
N GLY A 334 -24.70 -3.73 30.47
CA GLY A 334 -24.19 -4.56 31.57
C GLY A 334 -24.38 -3.99 32.97
N LYS A 335 -24.98 -2.79 33.13
CA LYS A 335 -25.08 -2.09 34.43
C LYS A 335 -25.83 -2.87 35.51
N ARG A 336 -26.79 -3.68 35.09
CA ARG A 336 -27.58 -4.55 35.98
C ARG A 336 -27.51 -6.04 35.61
N GLY A 337 -26.59 -6.45 34.73
CA GLY A 337 -26.56 -7.83 34.23
C GLY A 337 -27.44 -8.07 32.98
N ILE A 338 -27.85 -6.99 32.29
CA ILE A 338 -28.49 -7.04 30.97
C ILE A 338 -27.61 -6.32 29.96
N TRP A 339 -27.41 -6.96 28.81
CA TRP A 339 -26.79 -6.36 27.63
C TRP A 339 -27.77 -6.31 26.48
N PHE A 340 -27.62 -5.32 25.62
CA PHE A 340 -28.45 -5.09 24.46
C PHE A 340 -27.57 -5.19 23.22
N CYS A 341 -27.99 -5.94 22.20
CA CYS A 341 -27.29 -6.01 20.93
C CYS A 341 -28.25 -6.11 19.76
N GLY A 342 -27.88 -5.50 18.64
CA GLY A 342 -28.68 -5.57 17.42
C GLY A 342 -28.22 -4.58 16.38
N ALA A 343 -28.66 -4.79 15.15
CA ALA A 343 -28.28 -3.98 13.99
C ALA A 343 -28.64 -2.49 14.14
N TYR A 344 -29.54 -2.16 15.07
CA TYR A 344 -29.86 -0.77 15.36
C TYR A 344 -28.61 -0.01 15.82
N GLN A 345 -27.65 -0.59 16.56
CA GLN A 345 -26.46 0.09 17.08
C GLN A 345 -25.41 0.57 16.05
N GLY A 346 -25.81 0.73 14.78
CA GLY A 346 -25.01 1.28 13.69
C GLY A 346 -25.91 1.71 12.53
N HIS A 347 -25.63 1.21 11.32
CA HIS A 347 -26.34 1.60 10.10
C HIS A 347 -27.60 0.77 9.80
N GLY A 348 -27.86 -0.29 10.58
CA GLY A 348 -29.00 -1.18 10.39
C GLY A 348 -28.71 -2.48 9.65
N PHE A 349 -27.44 -2.85 9.45
CA PHE A 349 -27.03 -4.00 8.64
C PHE A 349 -26.28 -5.08 9.45
N HIS A 350 -25.93 -6.19 8.80
CA HIS A 350 -25.38 -7.38 9.46
C HIS A 350 -24.07 -7.14 10.23
N GLU A 351 -23.18 -6.29 9.71
CA GLU A 351 -21.93 -5.90 10.40
C GLU A 351 -22.22 -5.26 11.75
N ASP A 352 -23.21 -4.36 11.80
CA ASP A 352 -23.58 -3.63 13.01
C ASP A 352 -24.14 -4.60 14.06
N GLY A 353 -24.97 -5.55 13.63
CA GLY A 353 -25.50 -6.61 14.49
C GLY A 353 -24.39 -7.50 15.08
N LEU A 354 -23.44 -7.94 14.25
CA LEU A 354 -22.31 -8.75 14.70
C LEU A 354 -21.40 -7.98 15.67
N LYS A 355 -21.05 -6.73 15.35
CA LYS A 355 -20.25 -5.86 16.23
C LYS A 355 -20.91 -5.68 17.59
N ALA A 356 -22.20 -5.37 17.61
CA ALA A 356 -22.97 -5.22 18.85
C ALA A 356 -23.03 -6.53 19.64
N GLY A 357 -23.24 -7.66 18.97
CA GLY A 357 -23.25 -8.98 19.62
C GLY A 357 -21.90 -9.34 20.25
N LYS A 358 -20.80 -9.13 19.51
CA LYS A 358 -19.43 -9.34 19.99
C LYS A 358 -19.10 -8.44 21.18
N ALA A 359 -19.50 -7.16 21.13
CA ALA A 359 -19.31 -6.21 22.22
C ALA A 359 -20.10 -6.62 23.48
N ALA A 360 -21.37 -7.01 23.33
CA ALA A 360 -22.18 -7.50 24.45
C ALA A 360 -21.59 -8.77 25.09
N ALA A 361 -21.18 -9.75 24.27
CA ALA A 361 -20.57 -10.98 24.76
C ALA A 361 -19.24 -10.73 25.48
N GLN A 362 -18.38 -9.85 24.96
CA GLN A 362 -17.12 -9.49 25.63
C GLN A 362 -17.34 -8.69 26.91
N GLY A 363 -18.35 -7.82 26.92
CA GLY A 363 -18.80 -7.08 28.10
C GLY A 363 -19.25 -8.02 29.22
N LEU A 364 -20.06 -9.03 28.89
CA LEU A 364 -20.46 -10.09 29.83
C LEU A 364 -19.25 -10.84 30.41
N LEU A 365 -18.21 -11.08 29.61
CA LEU A 365 -16.97 -11.74 30.03
C LEU A 365 -15.96 -10.82 30.75
N GLY A 366 -16.28 -9.54 30.96
CA GLY A 366 -15.36 -8.57 31.57
C GLY A 366 -14.11 -8.25 30.73
N LYS A 367 -14.12 -8.55 29.43
CA LYS A 367 -12.99 -8.33 28.52
C LYS A 367 -13.13 -6.99 27.79
N LYS A 368 -12.02 -6.29 27.58
CA LYS A 368 -12.00 -5.10 26.70
C LYS A 368 -12.30 -5.51 25.26
N CYS A 369 -13.29 -4.86 24.65
CA CYS A 369 -13.69 -5.10 23.27
C CYS A 369 -12.72 -4.42 22.31
N GLN A 370 -12.00 -5.21 21.51
CA GLN A 370 -11.26 -4.70 20.35
C GLN A 370 -12.11 -4.89 19.10
N LEU A 371 -12.81 -3.84 18.69
CA LEU A 371 -13.50 -3.83 17.41
C LEU A 371 -12.49 -3.49 16.30
N LEU A 372 -12.44 -4.31 15.24
CA LEU A 372 -11.79 -3.93 13.99
C LEU A 372 -12.41 -2.62 13.51
N GLN A 373 -11.56 -1.59 13.34
CA GLN A 373 -11.95 -0.37 12.65
C GLN A 373 -12.23 -0.70 11.19
N ASN A 374 -13.22 -0.03 10.58
CA ASN A 374 -13.41 -0.12 9.15
C ASN A 374 -12.16 0.49 8.48
N PRO A 375 -11.39 -0.27 7.67
CA PRO A 375 -10.28 0.27 6.90
C PRO A 375 -10.72 1.52 6.12
N LYS A 376 -9.90 2.58 6.13
CA LYS A 376 -10.14 3.74 5.28
C LYS A 376 -10.14 3.25 3.83
N GLN A 377 -11.26 3.43 3.13
CA GLN A 377 -11.33 3.10 1.72
C GLN A 377 -10.52 4.11 0.92
N MET A 378 -9.70 3.62 0.01
CA MET A 378 -8.98 4.46 -0.93
C MET A 378 -9.97 4.94 -2.00
N ILE A 379 -10.34 6.22 -1.92
CA ILE A 379 -11.33 6.82 -2.82
C ILE A 379 -10.59 7.74 -3.81
N PRO A 380 -10.13 7.24 -4.96
CA PRO A 380 -9.35 8.05 -5.89
C PRO A 380 -10.21 9.19 -6.47
N SER A 381 -9.58 10.34 -6.70
CA SER A 381 -10.06 11.37 -7.61
C SER A 381 -10.13 10.85 -9.05
N TRP A 382 -10.76 11.58 -9.96
CA TRP A 382 -10.86 11.16 -11.37
C TRP A 382 -9.51 11.06 -12.08
N THR A 383 -8.59 11.97 -11.76
CA THR A 383 -7.22 11.93 -12.25
C THR A 383 -6.50 10.69 -11.74
N GLU A 384 -6.67 10.34 -10.47
CA GLU A 384 -6.09 9.14 -9.86
C GLU A 384 -6.75 7.85 -10.35
N ALA A 385 -8.05 7.84 -10.61
CA ALA A 385 -8.74 6.71 -11.22
C ALA A 385 -8.24 6.47 -12.67
N GLY A 386 -8.01 7.56 -13.41
CA GLY A 386 -7.39 7.53 -14.73
C GLY A 386 -5.96 7.00 -14.70
N THR A 387 -5.10 7.49 -13.79
CA THR A 387 -3.72 6.99 -13.65
C THR A 387 -3.69 5.55 -13.13
N ARG A 388 -4.57 5.18 -12.21
CA ARG A 388 -4.77 3.79 -11.76
C ARG A 388 -5.06 2.85 -12.91
N LEU A 389 -5.99 3.21 -13.80
CA LEU A 389 -6.28 2.42 -15.00
C LEU A 389 -5.07 2.29 -15.91
N LEU A 390 -4.30 3.37 -16.10
CA LEU A 390 -3.09 3.35 -16.93
C LEU A 390 -1.99 2.47 -16.33
N VAL A 391 -1.73 2.59 -15.03
CA VAL A 391 -0.74 1.77 -14.31
C VAL A 391 -1.16 0.30 -14.31
N ALA A 392 -2.44 0.00 -14.06
CA ALA A 392 -2.96 -1.36 -14.15
C ALA A 392 -2.82 -1.96 -15.56
N ARG A 393 -3.14 -1.18 -16.61
CA ARG A 393 -2.92 -1.60 -18.01
C ARG A 393 -1.45 -1.83 -18.31
N PHE A 394 -0.57 -0.95 -17.82
CA PHE A 394 0.87 -1.10 -17.96
C PHE A 394 1.35 -2.40 -17.32
N PHE A 395 1.03 -2.66 -16.05
CA PHE A 395 1.45 -3.89 -15.37
C PHE A 395 0.87 -5.14 -16.01
N ASN A 396 -0.39 -5.11 -16.45
CA ASN A 396 -1.00 -6.24 -17.15
C ASN A 396 -0.30 -6.58 -18.48
N GLN A 397 0.24 -5.58 -19.18
CA GLN A 397 1.01 -5.77 -20.41
C GLN A 397 2.50 -6.03 -20.17
N PHE A 398 3.03 -5.56 -19.03
CA PHE A 398 4.45 -5.59 -18.73
C PHE A 398 4.87 -6.86 -17.99
N ILE A 399 4.05 -7.34 -17.06
CA ILE A 399 4.38 -8.48 -16.21
C ILE A 399 3.92 -9.77 -16.90
N SER A 400 4.83 -10.42 -17.61
CA SER A 400 4.66 -11.78 -18.15
C SER A 400 5.36 -12.85 -17.30
N ILE A 401 6.37 -12.47 -16.51
CA ILE A 401 7.14 -13.37 -15.64
C ILE A 401 7.01 -12.94 -14.18
N GLY A 402 6.71 -13.89 -13.31
CA GLY A 402 6.45 -13.66 -11.88
C GLY A 402 5.02 -13.20 -11.60
N ASN A 403 4.74 -12.90 -10.33
CA ASN A 403 3.41 -12.50 -9.89
C ASN A 403 3.46 -11.25 -9.00
N LEU A 404 2.76 -10.20 -9.42
CA LEU A 404 2.57 -8.98 -8.64
C LEU A 404 1.10 -8.86 -8.25
N ILE A 405 0.83 -8.80 -6.95
CA ILE A 405 -0.51 -8.59 -6.40
C ILE A 405 -0.53 -7.22 -5.72
N LEU A 406 -1.42 -6.33 -6.16
CA LEU A 406 -1.70 -5.07 -5.49
C LEU A 406 -2.97 -5.24 -4.65
N VAL A 407 -2.87 -4.94 -3.37
CA VAL A 407 -3.98 -4.90 -2.42
C VAL A 407 -4.19 -3.44 -2.03
N GLU A 408 -5.25 -2.84 -2.54
CA GLU A 408 -5.57 -1.45 -2.25
C GLU A 408 -6.28 -1.31 -0.90
N GLU A 409 -6.04 -0.22 -0.18
CA GLU A 409 -6.83 0.13 1.00
C GLU A 409 -8.31 0.26 0.58
N GLY A 410 -9.19 -0.54 1.18
CA GLY A 410 -10.54 -0.81 0.63
C GLY A 410 -10.77 -2.27 0.25
N GLY A 411 -9.68 -3.03 0.02
CA GLY A 411 -9.70 -4.46 -0.28
C GLY A 411 -9.93 -4.81 -1.74
N SER A 412 -9.73 -3.86 -2.66
CA SER A 412 -9.62 -4.16 -4.09
C SER A 412 -8.28 -4.84 -4.36
N VAL A 413 -8.29 -5.92 -5.13
CA VAL A 413 -7.10 -6.72 -5.44
C VAL A 413 -6.89 -6.76 -6.94
N LEU A 414 -5.75 -6.26 -7.38
CA LEU A 414 -5.29 -6.33 -8.77
C LEU A 414 -4.16 -7.36 -8.87
N ASN A 415 -4.29 -8.31 -9.79
CA ASN A 415 -3.32 -9.39 -9.96
C ASN A 415 -2.72 -9.34 -11.37
N PHE A 416 -1.39 -9.31 -11.44
CA PHE A 416 -0.63 -9.20 -12.68
C PHE A 416 0.39 -10.34 -12.81
N GLY A 417 0.48 -10.90 -14.02
CA GLY A 417 1.29 -12.10 -14.29
C GLY A 417 0.72 -13.37 -13.64
N LYS A 418 1.47 -14.47 -13.74
CA LYS A 418 1.15 -15.74 -13.08
C LYS A 418 2.43 -16.33 -12.50
N ALA A 419 2.37 -16.80 -11.26
CA ALA A 419 3.41 -17.69 -10.75
C ALA A 419 3.32 -19.00 -11.55
N CYS A 420 4.42 -19.44 -12.14
CA CYS A 420 4.51 -20.71 -12.85
C CYS A 420 5.73 -21.47 -12.36
N ASP A 421 5.82 -22.77 -12.68
CA ASP A 421 6.93 -23.62 -12.20
C ASP A 421 8.31 -23.07 -12.62
N LYS A 422 8.38 -22.29 -13.69
CA LYS A 422 9.61 -21.64 -14.19
C LYS A 422 9.98 -20.34 -13.45
N CYS A 423 9.06 -19.69 -12.74
CA CYS A 423 9.36 -18.49 -11.94
C CYS A 423 8.37 -18.35 -10.76
N ARG A 424 8.87 -18.64 -9.55
CA ARG A 424 8.12 -18.60 -8.29
C ARG A 424 8.12 -17.22 -7.61
N ILE A 425 8.73 -16.20 -8.21
CA ILE A 425 8.85 -14.87 -7.59
C ILE A 425 7.47 -14.22 -7.48
N LYS A 426 7.07 -13.91 -6.25
CA LYS A 426 5.80 -13.28 -5.90
C LYS A 426 6.06 -12.05 -5.05
N SER A 427 5.39 -10.94 -5.39
CA SER A 427 5.37 -9.74 -4.56
C SER A 427 3.93 -9.32 -4.30
N VAL A 428 3.60 -9.12 -3.01
CA VAL A 428 2.28 -8.64 -2.57
C VAL A 428 2.47 -7.26 -1.97
N MET A 429 1.99 -6.26 -2.70
CA MET A 429 2.13 -4.85 -2.39
C MET A 429 0.79 -4.31 -1.88
N ARG A 430 0.79 -3.64 -0.72
CA ARG A 430 -0.38 -2.94 -0.17
C ARG A 430 -0.31 -1.46 -0.54
N VAL A 431 -1.27 -0.97 -1.31
CA VAL A 431 -1.36 0.44 -1.71
C VAL A 431 -2.26 1.14 -0.71
N HIS A 432 -1.71 2.13 0.00
CA HIS A 432 -2.38 2.89 1.05
C HIS A 432 -2.94 4.22 0.53
N ASP A 433 -2.26 4.82 -0.45
CA ASP A 433 -2.57 6.16 -0.96
C ASP A 433 -2.64 6.16 -2.51
N PRO A 434 -3.71 6.70 -3.12
CA PRO A 434 -3.87 6.72 -4.58
C PRO A 434 -2.80 7.56 -5.29
N LEU A 435 -2.08 8.42 -4.57
CA LEU A 435 -0.92 9.17 -5.06
C LEU A 435 0.16 8.24 -5.63
N PHE A 436 0.21 6.98 -5.18
CA PHE A 436 1.03 5.93 -5.80
C PHE A 436 0.84 5.87 -7.32
N TYR A 437 -0.42 5.80 -7.78
CA TYR A 437 -0.73 5.67 -9.20
C TYR A 437 -0.35 6.91 -9.98
N TRP A 438 -0.58 8.08 -9.40
CA TRP A 438 -0.17 9.35 -10.00
C TRP A 438 1.34 9.40 -10.20
N LYS A 439 2.12 9.17 -9.13
CA LYS A 439 3.60 9.22 -9.17
C LYS A 439 4.17 8.22 -10.16
N VAL A 440 3.70 6.97 -10.16
CA VAL A 440 4.17 5.95 -11.10
C VAL A 440 3.84 6.32 -12.55
N ALA A 441 2.65 6.86 -12.81
CA ALA A 441 2.24 7.24 -14.16
C ALA A 441 3.00 8.45 -14.72
N THR A 442 3.36 9.43 -13.87
CA THR A 442 3.99 10.69 -14.31
C THR A 442 5.51 10.66 -14.20
N GLU A 443 6.08 9.97 -13.20
CA GLU A 443 7.51 10.01 -12.88
C GLU A 443 8.20 8.63 -13.01
N GLY A 444 7.47 7.58 -13.38
CA GLY A 444 8.02 6.25 -13.66
C GLY A 444 8.79 5.67 -12.47
N ASN A 445 10.06 5.29 -12.69
CA ASN A 445 10.89 4.67 -11.65
C ASN A 445 11.16 5.59 -10.45
N LEU A 446 11.36 6.90 -10.70
CA LEU A 446 11.53 7.88 -9.62
C LEU A 446 10.21 8.07 -8.87
N GLY A 447 9.08 8.07 -9.59
CA GLY A 447 7.75 8.10 -8.98
C GLY A 447 7.47 6.89 -8.09
N LEU A 448 7.91 5.69 -8.49
CA LEU A 448 7.83 4.48 -7.66
C LEU A 448 8.65 4.63 -6.37
N ALA A 449 9.87 5.18 -6.46
CA ALA A 449 10.70 5.45 -5.29
C ALA A 449 10.05 6.50 -4.37
N GLU A 450 9.62 7.63 -4.91
CA GLU A 450 8.93 8.67 -4.14
C GLU A 450 7.65 8.16 -3.47
N ALA A 451 6.88 7.30 -4.14
CA ALA A 451 5.70 6.70 -3.55
C ALA A 451 6.05 5.76 -2.38
N TYR A 452 7.17 5.03 -2.44
CA TYR A 452 7.65 4.20 -1.33
C TYR A 452 8.10 5.07 -0.14
N ILE A 453 8.88 6.11 -0.43
CA ILE A 453 9.43 7.06 0.56
C ILE A 453 8.31 7.79 1.30
N ASN A 454 7.27 8.22 0.58
CA ASN A 454 6.12 8.90 1.16
C ASN A 454 5.13 7.94 1.86
N GLY A 455 5.38 6.64 1.84
CA GLY A 455 4.51 5.67 2.50
C GLY A 455 3.21 5.37 1.76
N CYS A 456 3.09 5.73 0.47
CA CYS A 456 1.90 5.46 -0.33
C CYS A 456 1.66 3.96 -0.55
N PHE A 457 2.68 3.12 -0.36
CA PHE A 457 2.53 1.67 -0.38
C PHE A 457 3.55 0.97 0.53
N SER A 458 3.30 -0.30 0.81
CA SER A 458 4.15 -1.20 1.58
C SER A 458 4.06 -2.63 1.04
N PHE A 459 4.76 -3.58 1.65
CA PHE A 459 4.72 -4.99 1.26
C PHE A 459 4.25 -5.86 2.42
N LEU A 460 3.54 -6.94 2.07
CA LEU A 460 3.15 -7.96 3.05
C LEU A 460 4.38 -8.67 3.64
N ASP A 461 5.30 -9.08 2.76
CA ASP A 461 6.61 -9.57 3.15
C ASP A 461 7.55 -8.38 3.32
N LYS A 462 7.94 -8.10 4.57
CA LYS A 462 8.79 -6.94 4.91
C LYS A 462 10.23 -7.11 4.45
N ARG A 463 10.72 -8.33 4.19
CA ARG A 463 12.12 -8.58 3.80
C ARG A 463 12.26 -8.75 2.29
N GLU A 464 11.47 -9.64 1.71
CA GLU A 464 11.60 -10.02 0.30
C GLU A 464 10.61 -9.28 -0.62
N GLY A 465 9.58 -8.63 -0.09
CA GLY A 465 8.50 -8.04 -0.90
C GLY A 465 8.99 -7.01 -1.91
N LEU A 466 9.79 -6.04 -1.46
CA LEU A 466 10.39 -5.01 -2.31
C LEU A 466 11.46 -5.58 -3.25
N LEU A 467 12.27 -6.52 -2.78
CA LEU A 467 13.27 -7.21 -3.59
C LEU A 467 12.60 -7.96 -4.75
N ASN A 468 11.56 -8.72 -4.46
CA ASN A 468 10.78 -9.47 -5.44
C ASN A 468 10.10 -8.54 -6.45
N LEU A 469 9.62 -7.36 -6.03
CA LEU A 469 9.11 -6.36 -6.97
C LEU A 469 10.20 -5.97 -7.98
N PHE A 470 11.39 -5.59 -7.53
CA PHE A 470 12.47 -5.20 -8.45
C PHE A 470 12.92 -6.35 -9.35
N LEU A 471 13.04 -7.57 -8.82
CA LEU A 471 13.37 -8.75 -9.63
C LEU A 471 12.32 -8.99 -10.73
N ILE A 472 11.03 -8.91 -10.40
CA ILE A 472 9.94 -8.98 -11.39
C ILE A 472 10.11 -7.88 -12.45
N LEU A 473 10.36 -6.64 -12.05
CA LEU A 473 10.52 -5.52 -12.99
C LEU A 473 11.73 -5.70 -13.92
N ILE A 474 12.88 -6.14 -13.38
CA ILE A 474 14.11 -6.36 -14.14
C ILE A 474 13.96 -7.52 -15.14
N LEU A 475 13.43 -8.67 -14.70
CA LEU A 475 13.24 -9.84 -15.56
C LEU A 475 12.34 -9.53 -16.76
N ASN A 476 11.22 -8.84 -16.53
CA ASN A 476 10.29 -8.48 -17.59
C ASN A 476 10.86 -7.42 -18.55
N ARG A 477 11.67 -6.49 -18.05
CA ARG A 477 12.41 -5.55 -18.90
C ARG A 477 13.34 -6.30 -19.86
N ASP A 478 14.10 -7.25 -19.35
CA ASP A 478 15.14 -7.94 -20.10
C ASP A 478 14.54 -8.88 -21.16
N VAL A 479 13.46 -9.61 -20.84
CA VAL A 479 12.73 -10.46 -21.80
C VAL A 479 12.08 -9.65 -22.92
N ARG A 480 11.43 -8.53 -22.61
CA ARG A 480 10.80 -7.69 -23.63
C ARG A 480 11.82 -7.08 -24.60
N ARG A 481 13.06 -6.87 -24.15
CA ARG A 481 14.15 -6.41 -25.01
C ARG A 481 14.61 -7.51 -25.97
N SER A 482 14.80 -8.74 -25.48
CA SER A 482 15.17 -9.87 -26.33
C SER A 482 14.12 -10.21 -27.39
N CYS A 483 12.84 -9.92 -27.14
CA CYS A 483 11.75 -10.19 -28.08
C CYS A 483 11.39 -9.05 -29.04
N ARG A 484 12.03 -7.88 -28.99
CA ARG A 484 11.66 -6.73 -29.86
C ARG A 484 12.85 -6.03 -30.52
N SER A 485 12.94 -6.22 -31.83
CA SER A 485 13.23 -5.13 -32.78
C SER A 485 12.24 -3.99 -32.51
N ALA A 486 12.77 -2.78 -32.31
CA ALA A 486 12.05 -1.64 -31.76
C ALA A 486 10.86 -1.23 -32.63
N ARG A 487 9.63 -1.46 -32.15
CA ARG A 487 8.48 -0.66 -32.60
C ARG A 487 8.66 0.76 -32.07
N LYS A 488 9.16 1.65 -32.94
CA LYS A 488 8.92 3.09 -32.83
C LYS A 488 7.45 3.36 -33.15
N GLY A 489 6.76 3.98 -32.21
CA GLY A 489 5.39 4.49 -32.35
C GLY A 489 4.81 4.73 -30.96
N GLY A 490 4.22 5.86 -30.62
CA GLY A 490 3.83 7.05 -31.34
C GLY A 490 2.73 7.76 -30.51
N ARG A 491 2.51 9.05 -30.80
CA ARG A 491 1.47 9.97 -30.31
C ARG A 491 1.76 10.76 -29.03
N TRP A 492 1.59 12.07 -29.17
CA TRP A 492 1.53 13.06 -28.09
C TRP A 492 0.32 12.77 -27.20
N THR A 493 0.55 12.53 -25.92
CA THR A 493 -0.50 12.47 -24.89
C THR A 493 -0.17 13.49 -23.80
N PRO A 494 -1.16 14.11 -23.13
CA PRO A 494 -0.94 15.09 -22.07
C PRO A 494 0.02 14.62 -20.96
N LEU A 495 -0.02 13.32 -20.63
CA LEU A 495 0.89 12.69 -19.66
C LEU A 495 2.36 12.74 -20.06
N HIS A 496 2.70 12.79 -21.35
CA HIS A 496 4.09 12.94 -21.78
C HIS A 496 4.64 14.35 -21.50
N VAL A 497 3.79 15.37 -21.55
CA VAL A 497 4.17 16.74 -21.18
C VAL A 497 4.35 16.84 -19.66
N ILE A 498 3.41 16.28 -18.90
CA ILE A 498 3.50 16.21 -17.43
C ILE A 498 4.77 15.44 -17.01
N ALA A 499 5.05 14.29 -17.64
CA ALA A 499 6.26 13.52 -17.35
C ALA A 499 7.54 14.28 -17.69
N ARG A 500 7.57 15.05 -18.80
CA ARG A 500 8.72 15.90 -19.14
C ARG A 500 8.94 17.02 -18.13
N LEU A 501 7.88 17.70 -17.70
CA LEU A 501 7.96 18.76 -16.69
C LEU A 501 8.38 18.20 -15.33
N ALA A 502 7.79 17.07 -14.91
CA ALA A 502 8.16 16.38 -13.70
C ALA A 502 9.62 15.91 -13.74
N HIS A 503 10.15 15.55 -14.92
CA HIS A 503 11.54 15.14 -15.08
C HIS A 503 12.54 16.32 -15.15
N ALA A 504 12.09 17.50 -15.59
CA ALA A 504 12.94 18.68 -15.76
C ALA A 504 13.62 19.13 -14.44
N LYS A 505 12.92 18.98 -13.31
CA LYS A 505 13.48 19.31 -11.98
C LYS A 505 14.74 18.45 -11.67
N TYR A 506 14.74 17.18 -12.06
CA TYR A 506 15.87 16.28 -11.81
C TYR A 506 17.06 16.60 -12.73
N ILE A 507 16.79 16.91 -13.99
CA ILE A 507 17.84 17.30 -14.95
C ILE A 507 18.55 18.59 -14.49
N LEU A 508 17.79 19.60 -14.04
CA LEU A 508 18.37 20.85 -13.53
C LEU A 508 19.26 20.62 -12.30
N ARG A 509 18.84 19.73 -11.39
CA ARG A 509 19.65 19.34 -10.22
C ARG A 509 20.90 18.53 -10.60
N GLU A 510 20.81 17.65 -11.60
CA GLU A 510 21.97 16.87 -12.05
C GLU A 510 23.05 17.77 -12.66
N VAL A 511 22.66 18.78 -13.44
CA VAL A 511 23.60 19.75 -14.04
C VAL A 511 24.35 20.56 -12.97
N SER A 512 23.73 20.89 -11.84
CA SER A 512 24.40 21.62 -10.75
C SER A 512 25.33 20.75 -9.91
N ARG A 513 25.34 19.42 -10.10
CA ARG A 513 26.09 18.43 -9.29
C ARG A 513 27.31 17.82 -10.01
N LYS A 514 27.80 18.40 -11.11
CA LYS A 514 28.97 17.90 -11.88
C LYS A 514 30.25 17.79 -11.03
N ASN A 515 31.08 16.77 -11.26
CA ASN A 515 32.26 16.43 -10.43
C ASN A 515 33.53 17.26 -10.72
N THR A 516 33.43 18.59 -10.63
CA THR A 516 34.64 19.44 -10.51
C THR A 516 35.31 19.23 -9.15
N VAL A 517 36.57 19.63 -8.95
CA VAL A 517 37.29 19.42 -7.66
C VAL A 517 36.48 19.89 -6.45
N THR A 518 36.00 21.14 -6.48
CA THR A 518 35.22 21.73 -5.38
C THR A 518 33.87 21.03 -5.17
N GLN A 519 33.21 20.60 -6.25
CA GLN A 519 31.88 19.99 -6.18
C GLN A 519 31.95 18.51 -5.78
N THR A 520 33.00 17.79 -6.20
CA THR A 520 33.25 16.39 -5.81
C THR A 520 33.37 16.27 -4.29
N ARG A 521 34.12 17.19 -3.67
CA ARG A 521 34.22 17.28 -2.20
C ARG A 521 32.84 17.46 -1.55
N ARG A 522 31.99 18.35 -2.08
CA ARG A 522 30.63 18.59 -1.57
C ARG A 522 29.70 17.38 -1.73
N ASN A 523 29.77 16.71 -2.88
CA ASN A 523 28.94 15.53 -3.16
C ASN A 523 29.31 14.36 -2.22
N ILE A 524 30.61 14.14 -1.99
CA ILE A 524 31.12 13.09 -1.09
C ILE A 524 30.82 13.42 0.37
N SER A 525 31.04 14.66 0.81
CA SER A 525 30.74 15.07 2.20
C SER A 525 29.26 14.90 2.55
N GLN A 526 28.34 15.21 1.63
CA GLN A 526 26.90 15.06 1.88
C GLN A 526 26.46 13.62 2.22
N HIS A 527 27.14 12.61 1.67
CA HIS A 527 26.81 11.21 1.94
C HIS A 527 27.58 10.66 3.15
N TYR A 528 28.89 10.93 3.23
CA TYR A 528 29.76 10.31 4.23
C TYR A 528 29.82 11.06 5.57
N ASP A 529 29.35 12.32 5.61
CA ASP A 529 29.28 13.11 6.85
C ASP A 529 27.89 13.00 7.53
N LEU A 530 27.04 12.03 7.14
CA LEU A 530 25.75 11.77 7.80
C LEU A 530 25.92 11.44 9.28
N SER A 531 26.85 10.53 9.62
CA SER A 531 27.41 10.25 10.96
C SER A 531 28.15 8.91 10.96
N ASN A 532 29.30 8.82 11.65
CA ASN A 532 29.98 7.53 11.88
C ASN A 532 29.13 6.56 12.72
N ASP A 533 28.37 7.08 13.68
CA ASP A 533 27.48 6.28 14.52
C ASP A 533 26.41 5.62 13.66
N PHE A 534 25.85 6.36 12.70
CA PHE A 534 24.87 5.84 11.75
C PHE A 534 25.42 4.65 10.93
N PHE A 535 26.59 4.80 10.31
CA PHE A 535 27.20 3.72 9.52
C PHE A 535 27.53 2.48 10.39
N SER A 536 27.94 2.69 11.64
CA SER A 536 28.26 1.60 12.57
C SER A 536 27.06 0.70 12.93
N LEU A 537 25.82 1.19 12.75
CA LEU A 537 24.61 0.42 13.05
C LEU A 537 24.31 -0.68 12.01
N PHE A 538 24.93 -0.64 10.83
CA PHE A 538 24.66 -1.63 9.79
C PHE A 538 25.89 -2.22 9.11
N LEU A 539 27.03 -1.51 9.14
CA LEU A 539 28.31 -2.06 8.70
C LEU A 539 28.87 -3.05 9.72
N ASP A 540 29.89 -3.80 9.32
CA ASP A 540 30.67 -4.60 10.26
C ASP A 540 31.67 -3.72 11.03
N LYS A 541 32.38 -4.32 11.99
CA LYS A 541 33.31 -3.59 12.88
C LYS A 541 34.45 -2.89 12.14
N SER A 542 34.82 -3.33 10.93
CA SER A 542 35.84 -2.65 10.13
C SER A 542 35.34 -1.41 9.40
N MET A 543 34.05 -1.05 9.57
CA MET A 543 33.40 0.10 8.91
C MET A 543 33.60 0.05 7.39
N THR A 544 33.55 -1.14 6.79
CA THR A 544 33.84 -1.29 5.36
C THR A 544 32.57 -1.18 4.52
N TYR A 545 32.36 -0.01 3.92
CA TYR A 545 31.23 0.24 3.03
C TYR A 545 31.53 -0.10 1.56
N SER A 546 31.88 -1.36 1.31
CA SER A 546 32.09 -1.92 -0.03
C SER A 546 31.79 -3.43 -0.02
N CYS A 547 31.74 -4.05 -1.21
CA CYS A 547 31.47 -5.49 -1.36
C CYS A 547 32.41 -6.35 -0.50
N ALA A 548 31.86 -7.32 0.23
CA ALA A 548 32.60 -8.37 0.90
C ALA A 548 32.79 -9.59 -0.01
N VAL A 549 33.73 -10.50 0.30
CA VAL A 549 33.94 -11.74 -0.48
C VAL A 549 33.66 -12.94 0.42
N PHE A 550 32.56 -13.63 0.13
CA PHE A 550 32.07 -14.77 0.92
C PHE A 550 32.61 -16.09 0.39
N LYS A 551 33.01 -16.99 1.30
CA LYS A 551 33.37 -18.37 0.94
C LYS A 551 32.16 -19.31 1.01
N MET A 552 31.19 -19.01 1.87
CA MET A 552 29.97 -19.79 2.12
C MET A 552 28.81 -18.83 2.37
N GLU A 553 27.57 -19.26 2.11
CA GLU A 553 26.39 -18.38 2.22
C GLU A 553 26.10 -17.88 3.65
N ASN A 554 26.40 -18.67 4.68
CA ASN A 554 26.10 -18.34 6.09
C ASN A 554 27.26 -17.70 6.84
N GLU A 555 28.28 -17.23 6.12
CA GLU A 555 29.45 -16.61 6.73
C GLU A 555 29.16 -15.20 7.23
N SER A 556 29.72 -14.82 8.38
CA SER A 556 29.54 -13.48 8.93
C SER A 556 30.14 -12.40 8.00
N LEU A 557 29.48 -11.24 7.93
CA LEU A 557 29.95 -10.09 7.16
C LEU A 557 31.40 -9.68 7.53
N GLU A 558 31.76 -9.69 8.81
CA GLU A 558 33.11 -9.33 9.30
C GLU A 558 34.20 -10.21 8.67
N VAL A 559 34.03 -11.53 8.70
CA VAL A 559 34.98 -12.48 8.08
C VAL A 559 35.06 -12.28 6.56
N ALA A 560 33.93 -12.05 5.89
CA ALA A 560 33.90 -11.82 4.46
C ALA A 560 34.56 -10.50 4.05
N GLN A 561 34.47 -9.46 4.88
CA GLN A 561 35.16 -8.19 4.67
C GLN A 561 36.67 -8.32 4.87
N GLN A 562 37.10 -8.96 5.97
CA GLN A 562 38.52 -9.22 6.22
C GLN A 562 39.15 -10.01 5.07
N ARG A 563 38.45 -11.01 4.53
CA ARG A 563 38.91 -11.75 3.35
C ARG A 563 39.07 -10.84 2.14
N LYS A 564 38.06 -10.01 1.83
CA LYS A 564 38.13 -9.09 0.70
C LYS A 564 39.33 -8.15 0.80
N LEU A 565 39.60 -7.61 1.98
CA LEU A 565 40.74 -6.73 2.23
C LEU A 565 42.08 -7.45 2.02
N SER A 566 42.25 -8.69 2.53
CA SER A 566 43.44 -9.49 2.26
C SER A 566 43.61 -9.81 0.78
N LEU A 567 42.54 -10.12 0.06
CA LEU A 567 42.59 -10.37 -1.39
C LEU A 567 43.09 -9.15 -2.18
N LEU A 568 42.68 -7.93 -1.79
CA LEU A 568 43.19 -6.70 -2.41
C LEU A 568 44.70 -6.52 -2.17
N ILE A 569 45.17 -6.79 -0.95
CA ILE A 569 46.59 -6.72 -0.57
C ILE A 569 47.42 -7.76 -1.34
N ASP A 570 46.91 -8.98 -1.43
CA ASP A 570 47.55 -10.09 -2.12
C ASP A 570 47.65 -9.84 -3.63
N LYS A 571 46.58 -9.33 -4.26
CA LYS A 571 46.56 -8.92 -5.67
C LYS A 571 47.55 -7.80 -5.97
N ALA A 572 47.73 -6.86 -5.04
CA ALA A 572 48.72 -5.80 -5.14
C ALA A 572 50.17 -6.28 -4.91
N LYS A 573 50.35 -7.57 -4.56
CA LYS A 573 51.63 -8.22 -4.19
C LYS A 573 52.45 -7.34 -3.24
N VAL A 574 51.81 -6.81 -2.19
CA VAL A 574 52.44 -5.94 -1.20
C VAL A 574 53.43 -6.76 -0.35
N LYS A 575 54.61 -6.20 -0.10
CA LYS A 575 55.67 -6.81 0.70
C LYS A 575 56.17 -5.82 1.74
N ARG A 576 56.91 -6.32 2.73
CA ARG A 576 57.63 -5.48 3.69
C ARG A 576 58.54 -4.50 2.97
N GLY A 577 58.53 -3.24 3.39
CA GLY A 577 59.34 -2.16 2.80
C GLY A 577 58.69 -1.46 1.61
N HIS A 578 57.60 -1.98 1.02
CA HIS A 578 56.83 -1.25 0.01
C HIS A 578 56.09 -0.06 0.61
N HIS A 579 55.81 0.95 -0.21
CA HIS A 579 54.90 2.05 0.12
C HIS A 579 53.63 1.95 -0.72
N VAL A 580 52.48 1.79 -0.05
CA VAL A 580 51.15 1.66 -0.66
C VAL A 580 50.40 2.98 -0.61
N LEU A 581 49.80 3.37 -1.72
CA LEU A 581 48.81 4.46 -1.80
C LEU A 581 47.39 3.87 -1.88
N ASP A 582 46.50 4.37 -1.05
CA ASP A 582 45.07 4.04 -1.09
C ASP A 582 44.23 5.25 -1.48
N ILE A 583 43.66 5.20 -2.68
CA ILE A 583 42.85 6.28 -3.23
C ILE A 583 41.38 6.04 -2.86
N GLY A 584 40.92 6.75 -1.83
CA GLY A 584 39.58 6.54 -1.26
C GLY A 584 39.63 5.64 -0.02
N SER A 585 40.50 5.98 0.93
CA SER A 585 40.84 5.13 2.09
C SER A 585 39.73 4.85 3.10
N GLY A 586 38.58 5.52 2.95
CA GLY A 586 37.42 5.34 3.83
C GLY A 586 37.79 5.50 5.31
N TRP A 587 37.36 4.56 6.14
CA TRP A 587 37.64 4.54 7.59
C TRP A 587 38.96 3.85 7.96
N GLY A 588 39.84 3.55 6.99
CA GLY A 588 41.20 3.08 7.24
C GLY A 588 41.38 1.57 7.51
N SER A 589 40.34 0.75 7.33
CA SER A 589 40.44 -0.70 7.59
C SER A 589 41.43 -1.41 6.67
N LEU A 590 41.51 -1.03 5.39
CA LEU A 590 42.51 -1.57 4.47
C LEU A 590 43.95 -1.20 4.90
N ALA A 591 44.16 0.03 5.37
CA ALA A 591 45.46 0.51 5.85
C ALA A 591 45.95 -0.34 7.03
N ILE A 592 45.10 -0.52 8.04
CA ILE A 592 45.42 -1.31 9.24
C ILE A 592 45.75 -2.75 8.85
N GLN A 593 44.96 -3.35 7.96
CA GLN A 593 45.19 -4.74 7.54
C GLN A 593 46.45 -4.90 6.69
N ALA A 594 46.71 -3.99 5.75
CA ALA A 594 47.90 -4.03 4.90
C ALA A 594 49.20 -3.95 5.72
N VAL A 595 49.26 -3.03 6.68
CA VAL A 595 50.43 -2.88 7.56
C VAL A 595 50.57 -4.05 8.52
N LYS A 596 49.47 -4.53 9.12
CA LYS A 596 49.53 -5.73 9.99
C LYS A 596 49.99 -6.99 9.24
N GLN A 597 49.53 -7.17 8.00
CA GLN A 597 49.82 -8.36 7.20
C GLN A 597 51.24 -8.35 6.63
N THR A 598 51.78 -7.17 6.28
CA THR A 598 53.01 -7.08 5.46
C THR A 598 54.12 -6.22 6.07
N GLY A 599 53.82 -5.32 7.01
CA GLY A 599 54.77 -4.31 7.50
C GLY A 599 55.17 -3.28 6.44
N CYS A 600 54.30 -3.01 5.46
CA CYS A 600 54.50 -1.94 4.48
C CYS A 600 54.30 -0.54 5.10
N LYS A 601 54.75 0.50 4.40
CA LYS A 601 54.31 1.88 4.63
C LYS A 601 53.01 2.13 3.88
N TYR A 602 52.14 2.96 4.43
CA TYR A 602 50.82 3.21 3.88
C TYR A 602 50.44 4.69 3.90
N THR A 603 49.92 5.18 2.78
CA THR A 603 49.33 6.51 2.66
C THR A 603 47.91 6.36 2.13
N GLY A 604 46.92 6.72 2.93
CA GLY A 604 45.52 6.77 2.51
C GLY A 604 45.09 8.20 2.21
N VAL A 605 44.29 8.39 1.17
CA VAL A 605 43.68 9.70 0.86
C VAL A 605 42.16 9.62 0.95
N THR A 606 41.53 10.67 1.47
CA THR A 606 40.07 10.80 1.53
C THR A 606 39.65 12.26 1.40
N LEU A 607 38.39 12.50 1.01
CA LEU A 607 37.78 13.82 0.95
C LEU A 607 36.84 14.10 2.14
N SER A 608 36.48 13.09 2.94
CA SER A 608 35.65 13.25 4.14
C SER A 608 36.52 13.49 5.38
N ALA A 609 36.25 14.59 6.07
CA ALA A 609 36.93 14.92 7.31
C ALA A 609 36.57 13.95 8.44
N GLU A 610 35.34 13.42 8.44
CA GLU A 610 34.88 12.46 9.46
C GLU A 610 35.50 11.08 9.28
N GLN A 611 35.68 10.63 8.03
CA GLN A 611 36.46 9.43 7.72
C GLN A 611 37.92 9.57 8.13
N HIS A 612 38.55 10.71 7.78
CA HIS A 612 39.94 11.01 8.13
C HIS A 612 40.18 10.95 9.65
N LYS A 613 39.37 11.67 10.44
CA LYS A 613 39.44 11.65 11.91
C LYS A 613 39.24 10.25 12.49
N TYR A 614 38.26 9.50 11.96
CA TYR A 614 37.98 8.14 12.43
C TYR A 614 39.16 7.20 12.15
N ALA A 615 39.71 7.26 10.94
CA ALA A 615 40.82 6.43 10.49
C ALA A 615 42.08 6.70 11.31
N GLU A 616 42.44 7.96 11.56
CA GLU A 616 43.58 8.32 12.41
C GLU A 616 43.41 7.78 13.84
N ARG A 617 42.22 7.91 14.42
CA ARG A 617 41.93 7.37 15.75
C ARG A 617 42.11 5.85 15.77
N LYS A 618 41.59 5.13 14.77
CA LYS A 618 41.72 3.66 14.69
C LYS A 618 43.15 3.19 14.48
N VAL A 619 43.95 3.94 13.72
CA VAL A 619 45.38 3.66 13.54
C VAL A 619 46.15 3.85 14.86
N ARG A 620 45.85 4.90 15.61
CA ARG A 620 46.43 5.14 16.94
C ARG A 620 46.05 4.03 17.93
N GLU A 621 44.77 3.66 17.98
CA GLU A 621 44.28 2.53 18.80
C GLU A 621 44.97 1.21 18.44
N ALA A 622 45.38 1.03 17.17
CA ALA A 622 46.11 -0.14 16.70
C ALA A 622 47.63 -0.06 16.90
N GLY A 623 48.19 1.10 17.30
CA GLY A 623 49.62 1.33 17.46
C GLY A 623 50.41 1.31 16.14
N LEU A 624 49.83 1.78 15.04
CA LEU A 624 50.41 1.69 13.68
C LEU A 624 50.75 3.05 13.05
N GLU A 625 50.76 4.11 13.85
CA GLU A 625 50.95 5.50 13.40
C GLU A 625 52.29 5.78 12.72
N ASP A 626 53.34 5.01 13.05
CA ASP A 626 54.65 5.13 12.39
C ASP A 626 54.65 4.66 10.93
N ASN A 627 53.69 3.82 10.55
CA ASN A 627 53.64 3.18 9.23
C ASN A 627 52.42 3.61 8.39
N ILE A 628 51.42 4.28 8.99
CA ILE A 628 50.18 4.69 8.30
C ILE A 628 50.01 6.21 8.40
N SER A 629 49.82 6.85 7.26
CA SER A 629 49.52 8.27 7.12
C SER A 629 48.21 8.48 6.36
N PHE A 630 47.39 9.45 6.77
CA PHE A 630 46.18 9.83 6.04
C PHE A 630 46.21 11.29 5.59
N MET A 631 45.80 11.56 4.36
CA MET A 631 45.73 12.90 3.79
C MET A 631 44.28 13.26 3.46
N LEU A 632 43.85 14.43 3.93
CA LEU A 632 42.55 15.01 3.56
C LEU A 632 42.72 15.88 2.31
N CYS A 633 42.83 15.25 1.14
CA CYS A 633 43.01 15.93 -0.14
C CYS A 633 42.32 15.19 -1.29
N ASP A 634 42.13 15.90 -2.40
CA ASP A 634 41.71 15.28 -3.65
C ASP A 634 42.87 14.43 -4.22
N TYR A 635 42.56 13.28 -4.82
CA TYR A 635 43.58 12.39 -5.37
C TYR A 635 44.38 13.06 -6.50
N ARG A 636 43.81 14.07 -7.17
CA ARG A 636 44.49 14.87 -8.21
C ARG A 636 45.57 15.79 -7.65
N GLN A 637 45.60 15.98 -6.33
CA GLN A 637 46.47 16.92 -5.64
C GLN A 637 47.44 16.24 -4.66
N ILE A 638 47.63 14.92 -4.80
CA ILE A 638 48.60 14.18 -3.99
C ILE A 638 50.00 14.71 -4.31
N PRO A 639 50.82 15.06 -3.30
CA PRO A 639 52.19 15.51 -3.52
C PRO A 639 53.01 14.51 -4.35
N PRO A 640 53.94 14.97 -5.20
CA PRO A 640 54.76 14.08 -6.00
C PRO A 640 55.49 13.03 -5.16
N CYS A 641 55.10 11.77 -5.32
CA CYS A 641 55.69 10.62 -4.67
C CYS A 641 55.46 9.38 -5.55
N LYS A 642 56.33 8.37 -5.43
CA LYS A 642 56.20 7.09 -6.13
C LYS A 642 55.84 5.99 -5.16
N TYR A 643 54.79 5.23 -5.48
CA TYR A 643 54.26 4.16 -4.65
C TYR A 643 54.44 2.80 -5.34
N ASP A 644 54.84 1.80 -4.58
CA ASP A 644 55.02 0.42 -5.07
C ASP A 644 53.68 -0.26 -5.34
N ALA A 645 52.60 0.18 -4.69
CA ALA A 645 51.27 -0.27 -5.02
C ALA A 645 50.26 0.87 -4.87
N ILE A 646 49.25 0.87 -5.73
CA ILE A 646 48.06 1.71 -5.59
C ILE A 646 46.87 0.77 -5.43
N ILE A 647 46.06 0.97 -4.40
CA ILE A 647 44.77 0.29 -4.25
C ILE A 647 43.68 1.38 -4.28
N SER A 648 42.60 1.14 -5.02
CA SER A 648 41.46 2.06 -5.08
C SER A 648 40.18 1.24 -5.09
N CYS A 649 39.35 1.39 -4.07
CA CYS A 649 38.15 0.59 -3.86
C CYS A 649 36.91 1.48 -3.72
N GLY A 650 35.99 1.40 -4.67
CA GLY A 650 34.72 2.14 -4.61
C GLY A 650 34.88 3.66 -4.81
N MET A 651 35.95 4.10 -5.46
CA MET A 651 36.26 5.51 -5.66
C MET A 651 35.91 6.00 -7.08
N ILE A 652 36.19 5.20 -8.11
CA ILE A 652 36.03 5.62 -9.51
C ILE A 652 34.57 5.90 -9.89
N GLU A 653 33.61 5.32 -9.17
CA GLU A 653 32.18 5.59 -9.27
C GLU A 653 31.83 7.05 -8.97
N HIS A 654 32.68 7.75 -8.21
CA HIS A 654 32.52 9.16 -7.85
C HIS A 654 33.34 10.11 -8.72
N VAL A 655 34.23 9.59 -9.58
CA VAL A 655 35.05 10.42 -10.49
C VAL A 655 34.18 11.04 -11.59
N GLY A 656 33.23 10.28 -12.12
CA GLY A 656 32.39 10.70 -13.23
C GLY A 656 33.02 10.40 -14.60
N HIS A 657 32.16 10.18 -15.60
CA HIS A 657 32.56 9.72 -16.94
C HIS A 657 33.65 10.58 -17.61
N GLU A 658 33.59 11.90 -17.44
CA GLU A 658 34.46 12.88 -18.11
C GLU A 658 35.90 12.85 -17.54
N TYR A 659 36.09 12.36 -16.31
CA TYR A 659 37.36 12.48 -15.57
C TYR A 659 38.09 11.15 -15.37
N MET A 660 37.57 10.03 -15.92
CA MET A 660 38.23 8.72 -15.77
C MET A 660 39.61 8.67 -16.44
N ASP A 661 39.82 9.42 -17.52
CA ASP A 661 41.11 9.51 -18.21
C ASP A 661 42.15 10.20 -17.31
N GLU A 662 41.77 11.32 -16.69
CA GLU A 662 42.57 12.03 -15.68
C GLU A 662 42.89 11.13 -14.48
N PHE A 663 41.93 10.32 -14.01
CA PHE A 663 42.17 9.34 -12.95
C PHE A 663 43.31 8.37 -13.27
N PHE A 664 43.33 7.80 -14.49
CA PHE A 664 44.41 6.92 -14.90
C PHE A 664 45.74 7.66 -15.14
N ALA A 665 45.70 8.91 -15.61
CA ALA A 665 46.89 9.75 -15.73
C ALA A 665 47.55 10.02 -14.35
N CYS A 666 46.73 10.28 -13.32
CA CYS A 666 47.20 10.38 -11.94
C CYS A 666 47.81 9.06 -11.45
N CYS A 667 47.14 7.93 -11.69
CA CYS A 667 47.68 6.63 -11.29
C CYS A 667 49.03 6.32 -11.97
N GLU A 668 49.17 6.61 -13.27
CA GLU A 668 50.44 6.47 -14.01
C GLU A 668 51.54 7.35 -13.40
N SER A 669 51.21 8.57 -12.97
CA SER A 669 52.18 9.49 -12.39
C SER A 669 52.59 9.11 -10.97
N TYR A 670 51.72 8.48 -10.18
CA TYR A 670 52.01 8.06 -8.80
C TYR A 670 52.64 6.67 -8.69
N LEU A 671 52.44 5.77 -9.65
CA LEU A 671 52.94 4.41 -9.56
C LEU A 671 54.46 4.33 -9.86
N ALA A 672 55.23 3.69 -8.99
CA ALA A 672 56.64 3.33 -9.21
C ALA A 672 56.79 2.38 -10.41
N GLU A 673 57.97 2.28 -11.05
CA GLU A 673 58.13 1.59 -12.34
C GLU A 673 57.61 0.14 -12.33
N ASP A 674 58.02 -0.67 -11.34
CA ASP A 674 57.54 -2.05 -11.10
C ASP A 674 56.29 -2.10 -10.19
N GLY A 675 55.57 -0.99 -10.05
CA GLY A 675 54.38 -0.91 -9.20
C GLY A 675 53.17 -1.67 -9.75
N ILE A 676 52.22 -1.99 -8.87
CA ILE A 676 50.95 -2.66 -9.22
C ILE A 676 49.77 -1.79 -8.78
N LEU A 677 48.81 -1.60 -9.66
CA LEU A 677 47.54 -0.92 -9.37
C LEU A 677 46.42 -1.96 -9.25
N VAL A 678 45.65 -1.93 -8.16
CA VAL A 678 44.43 -2.72 -7.98
C VAL A 678 43.24 -1.78 -7.88
N LEU A 679 42.28 -1.94 -8.79
CA LEU A 679 41.06 -1.14 -8.84
C LEU A 679 39.85 -2.03 -8.58
N GLN A 680 39.04 -1.71 -7.57
CA GLN A 680 37.73 -2.31 -7.33
C GLN A 680 36.63 -1.29 -7.63
N PHE A 681 35.64 -1.66 -8.46
CA PHE A 681 34.54 -0.77 -8.82
C PHE A 681 33.25 -1.50 -9.22
N ILE A 682 32.13 -0.92 -8.84
CA ILE A 682 30.80 -1.29 -9.31
C ILE A 682 30.67 -0.89 -10.78
N SER A 683 30.16 -1.79 -11.61
CA SER A 683 30.04 -1.62 -13.05
C SER A 683 28.62 -1.76 -13.55
N ALA A 684 28.23 -0.83 -14.43
CA ALA A 684 27.11 -1.03 -15.34
C ALA A 684 27.57 -1.86 -16.57
N PRO A 685 26.75 -2.79 -17.09
CA PRO A 685 27.10 -3.51 -18.32
C PRO A 685 27.26 -2.56 -19.51
N ASP A 686 28.26 -2.82 -20.36
CA ASP A 686 28.62 -1.94 -21.50
C ASP A 686 27.44 -1.60 -22.40
N GLU A 687 26.59 -2.59 -22.72
CA GLU A 687 25.40 -2.40 -23.55
C GLU A 687 24.41 -1.35 -22.98
N ARG A 688 24.41 -1.13 -21.66
CA ARG A 688 23.52 -0.19 -20.97
C ARG A 688 24.24 1.06 -20.48
N TYR A 689 25.55 1.17 -20.69
CA TYR A 689 26.36 2.25 -20.13
C TYR A 689 25.90 3.63 -20.60
N GLU A 690 25.70 3.83 -21.91
CA GLU A 690 25.25 5.14 -22.45
C GLU A 690 23.87 5.55 -21.92
N GLN A 691 22.95 4.60 -21.75
CA GLN A 691 21.63 4.87 -21.18
C GLN A 691 21.74 5.22 -19.68
N TYR A 692 22.56 4.48 -18.93
CA TYR A 692 22.79 4.71 -17.51
C TYR A 692 23.44 6.08 -17.27
N ARG A 693 24.44 6.43 -18.07
CA ARG A 693 25.15 7.72 -18.02
C ARG A 693 24.20 8.91 -18.14
N ARG A 694 23.28 8.86 -19.10
CA ARG A 694 22.40 10.00 -19.48
C ARG A 694 21.13 10.14 -18.64
N ARG A 695 20.75 9.14 -17.85
CA ARG A 695 19.50 9.17 -17.08
C ARG A 695 19.79 9.47 -15.61
N THR A 696 18.96 10.32 -15.02
CA THR A 696 18.86 10.45 -13.56
C THR A 696 18.06 9.26 -13.03
N ASP A 697 18.61 8.59 -12.01
CA ASP A 697 17.94 7.51 -11.30
C ASP A 697 17.84 7.82 -9.79
N PHE A 698 17.20 6.90 -9.06
CA PHE A 698 17.03 7.03 -7.62
C PHE A 698 18.38 7.18 -6.88
N ILE A 699 19.42 6.46 -7.31
CA ILE A 699 20.74 6.50 -6.68
C ILE A 699 21.36 7.88 -6.81
N LYS A 700 21.38 8.45 -8.02
CA LYS A 700 21.92 9.80 -8.26
C LYS A 700 21.14 10.90 -7.53
N GLU A 701 19.84 10.73 -7.33
CA GLU A 701 19.00 11.75 -6.70
C GLU A 701 19.07 11.73 -5.17
N TYR A 702 19.06 10.53 -4.56
CA TYR A 702 18.88 10.39 -3.11
C TYR A 702 20.12 9.90 -2.35
N ILE A 703 21.02 9.15 -3.00
CA ILE A 703 22.10 8.43 -2.30
C ILE A 703 23.47 8.97 -2.69
N PHE A 704 23.82 8.95 -3.98
CA PHE A 704 25.12 9.36 -4.50
C PHE A 704 24.97 10.44 -5.59
N PRO A 705 24.72 11.71 -5.20
CA PRO A 705 24.76 12.85 -6.11
C PRO A 705 26.07 12.91 -6.90
N GLY A 706 25.97 13.02 -8.23
CA GLY A 706 27.15 13.04 -9.12
C GLY A 706 27.80 11.68 -9.38
N GLY A 707 27.30 10.60 -8.77
CA GLY A 707 27.78 9.23 -9.02
C GLY A 707 27.56 8.78 -10.46
N CYS A 708 28.54 8.07 -11.01
CA CYS A 708 28.49 7.46 -12.34
C CYS A 708 29.21 6.11 -12.32
N LEU A 709 28.45 5.02 -12.24
CA LEU A 709 28.97 3.67 -12.41
C LEU A 709 29.64 3.54 -13.79
N PRO A 710 30.94 3.23 -13.88
CA PRO A 710 31.60 2.93 -15.15
C PRO A 710 31.08 1.63 -15.79
N SER A 711 31.43 1.42 -17.05
CA SER A 711 31.48 0.07 -17.62
C SER A 711 32.93 -0.43 -17.68
N LEU A 712 33.12 -1.75 -17.72
CA LEU A 712 34.45 -2.32 -17.88
C LEU A 712 35.13 -1.80 -19.16
N GLY A 713 34.40 -1.73 -20.29
CA GLY A 713 34.93 -1.17 -21.53
C GLY A 713 35.35 0.30 -21.40
N ARG A 714 34.59 1.14 -20.67
CA ARG A 714 34.97 2.53 -20.43
C ARG A 714 36.25 2.65 -19.59
N VAL A 715 36.40 1.81 -18.56
CA VAL A 715 37.58 1.78 -17.69
C VAL A 715 38.83 1.37 -18.48
N VAL A 716 38.72 0.31 -19.29
CA VAL A 716 39.81 -0.13 -20.15
C VAL A 716 40.18 0.96 -21.15
N SER A 717 39.19 1.61 -21.78
CA SER A 717 39.43 2.73 -22.68
C SER A 717 40.16 3.89 -22.00
N ALA A 718 39.73 4.30 -20.80
CA ALA A 718 40.37 5.38 -20.03
C ALA A 718 41.84 5.07 -19.73
N MET A 719 42.08 3.84 -19.28
CA MET A 719 43.41 3.31 -18.99
C MET A 719 44.30 3.34 -20.24
N THR A 720 43.82 2.81 -21.38
CA THR A 720 44.62 2.78 -22.63
C THR A 720 44.95 4.17 -23.16
N THR A 721 44.08 5.16 -22.94
CA THR A 721 44.28 6.52 -23.42
C THR A 721 45.32 7.29 -22.59
N SER A 722 45.41 7.01 -21.29
CA SER A 722 46.07 7.91 -20.33
C SER A 722 47.23 7.28 -19.55
N SER A 723 47.56 6.02 -19.82
CA SER A 723 48.59 5.27 -19.09
C SER A 723 49.29 4.24 -19.96
N ARG A 724 50.40 3.69 -19.47
CA ARG A 724 51.11 2.56 -20.10
C ARG A 724 50.64 1.22 -19.51
N PHE A 725 49.54 1.20 -18.77
CA PHE A 725 49.15 0.02 -18.02
C PHE A 725 48.64 -1.12 -18.91
N CYS A 726 48.97 -2.34 -18.50
CA CYS A 726 48.44 -3.61 -18.99
C CYS A 726 47.54 -4.23 -17.93
N ILE A 727 46.56 -5.00 -18.38
CA ILE A 727 45.65 -5.74 -17.49
C ILE A 727 46.28 -7.11 -17.19
N GLU A 728 46.53 -7.38 -15.92
CA GLU A 728 47.12 -8.65 -15.46
C GLU A 728 46.05 -9.63 -14.97
N HIS A 729 44.95 -9.11 -14.44
CA HIS A 729 43.88 -9.92 -13.87
C HIS A 729 42.57 -9.15 -13.83
N VAL A 730 41.45 -9.84 -14.10
CA VAL A 730 40.09 -9.30 -13.98
C VAL A 730 39.22 -10.34 -13.29
N GLU A 731 38.52 -9.94 -12.22
CA GLU A 731 37.56 -10.79 -11.53
C GLU A 731 36.27 -10.03 -11.24
N ASN A 732 35.12 -10.69 -11.44
CA ASN A 732 33.81 -10.14 -11.12
C ASN A 732 33.33 -10.71 -9.78
N ILE A 733 33.39 -9.88 -8.73
CA ILE A 733 32.91 -10.19 -7.38
C ILE A 733 31.45 -9.76 -7.16
N GLY A 734 30.77 -9.21 -8.17
CA GLY A 734 29.39 -8.74 -8.09
C GLY A 734 28.38 -9.73 -7.47
N PRO A 735 28.48 -11.06 -7.69
CA PRO A 735 27.60 -12.03 -7.02
C PRO A 735 27.64 -11.97 -5.48
N HIS A 736 28.76 -11.55 -4.88
CA HIS A 736 28.90 -11.41 -3.43
C HIS A 736 28.24 -10.13 -2.88
N TYR A 737 28.00 -9.13 -3.73
CA TYR A 737 27.47 -7.84 -3.30
C TYR A 737 26.00 -7.95 -2.90
N TYR A 738 25.23 -8.85 -3.53
CA TYR A 738 23.87 -9.16 -3.08
C TYR A 738 23.85 -9.55 -1.60
N THR A 739 24.69 -10.52 -1.20
CA THR A 739 24.79 -10.99 0.18
C THR A 739 25.24 -9.88 1.13
N THR A 740 26.23 -9.09 0.71
CA THR A 740 26.71 -7.91 1.46
C THR A 740 25.56 -6.93 1.76
N LEU A 741 24.79 -6.55 0.74
CA LEU A 741 23.68 -5.59 0.86
C LEU A 741 22.52 -6.14 1.70
N MET A 742 22.26 -7.45 1.64
CA MET A 742 21.25 -8.08 2.49
C MET A 742 21.67 -8.10 3.97
N HIS A 743 22.95 -8.34 4.27
CA HIS A 743 23.47 -8.20 5.64
C HIS A 743 23.33 -6.76 6.14
N TRP A 744 23.73 -5.77 5.33
CA TRP A 744 23.55 -4.36 5.69
C TRP A 744 22.09 -4.01 5.93
N ARG A 745 21.18 -4.47 5.07
CA ARG A 745 19.75 -4.23 5.23
C ARG A 745 19.21 -4.87 6.50
N ASP A 746 19.57 -6.11 6.78
CA ASP A 746 19.06 -6.83 7.95
C ASP A 746 19.60 -6.21 9.25
N ASN A 747 20.87 -5.80 9.29
CA ASN A 747 21.44 -5.05 10.42
C ASN A 747 20.74 -3.69 10.59
N PHE A 748 20.58 -2.94 9.49
CA PHE A 748 19.93 -1.63 9.49
C PHE A 748 18.50 -1.68 10.03
N MET A 749 17.71 -2.66 9.57
CA MET A 749 16.33 -2.82 10.02
C MET A 749 16.23 -3.36 11.45
N THR A 750 17.20 -4.15 11.91
CA THR A 750 17.28 -4.61 13.30
C THR A 750 17.59 -3.44 14.25
N ASN A 751 18.43 -2.51 13.82
CA ASN A 751 18.83 -1.33 14.60
C ASN A 751 17.96 -0.09 14.32
N LYS A 752 16.76 -0.25 13.76
CA LYS A 752 15.86 0.84 13.38
C LYS A 752 15.65 1.87 14.50
N ASP A 753 15.38 1.42 15.72
CA ASP A 753 15.09 2.33 16.85
C ASP A 753 16.32 3.18 17.23
N GLN A 754 17.53 2.63 17.09
CA GLN A 754 18.77 3.37 17.30
C GLN A 754 19.01 4.41 16.19
N VAL A 755 18.69 4.07 14.94
CA VAL A 755 18.75 5.04 13.83
C VAL A 755 17.80 6.21 14.07
N LEU A 756 16.57 5.95 14.51
CA LEU A 756 15.61 7.01 14.85
C LEU A 756 16.10 7.86 16.03
N ALA A 757 16.74 7.25 17.03
CA ALA A 757 17.31 7.95 18.17
C ALA A 757 18.48 8.90 17.79
N LEU A 758 19.17 8.66 16.67
CA LEU A 758 20.18 9.57 16.11
C LEU A 758 19.56 10.81 15.42
N GLY A 759 18.24 10.93 15.36
CA GLY A 759 17.53 12.08 14.78
C GLY A 759 17.08 11.91 13.33
N PHE A 760 17.23 10.71 12.75
CA PHE A 760 16.69 10.40 11.43
C PHE A 760 15.18 10.11 11.50
N ASP A 761 14.44 10.44 10.43
CA ASP A 761 12.99 10.25 10.36
C ASP A 761 12.60 8.95 9.60
N GLU A 762 11.31 8.62 9.63
CA GLU A 762 10.77 7.46 8.91
C GLU A 762 10.95 7.56 7.38
N LYS A 763 11.05 8.77 6.83
CA LYS A 763 11.32 8.96 5.40
C LYS A 763 12.74 8.54 5.07
N PHE A 764 13.72 8.94 5.89
CA PHE A 764 15.10 8.51 5.76
C PHE A 764 15.22 6.99 5.88
N MET A 765 14.53 6.36 6.83
CA MET A 765 14.47 4.90 6.94
C MET A 765 14.01 4.24 5.63
N ARG A 766 12.94 4.75 5.01
CA ARG A 766 12.42 4.25 3.73
C ARG A 766 13.37 4.50 2.57
N ILE A 767 14.03 5.66 2.52
CA ILE A 767 15.05 5.97 1.50
C ILE A 767 16.18 4.95 1.58
N TRP A 768 16.70 4.69 2.78
CA TRP A 768 17.85 3.82 2.98
C TRP A 768 17.52 2.35 2.75
N GLU A 769 16.35 1.87 3.20
CA GLU A 769 15.90 0.52 2.89
C GLU A 769 15.67 0.33 1.39
N PHE A 770 15.04 1.30 0.72
CA PHE A 770 14.84 1.26 -0.73
C PHE A 770 16.18 1.20 -1.46
N TYR A 771 17.17 1.98 -1.03
CA TYR A 771 18.54 1.95 -1.57
C TYR A 771 19.19 0.57 -1.47
N LEU A 772 19.22 -0.02 -0.27
CA LEU A 772 19.87 -1.30 -0.05
C LEU A 772 19.21 -2.41 -0.87
N ILE A 773 17.87 -2.46 -0.88
CA ILE A 773 17.11 -3.47 -1.63
C ILE A 773 17.18 -3.26 -3.14
N TYR A 774 17.10 -2.01 -3.61
CA TYR A 774 17.25 -1.67 -5.04
C TYR A 774 18.62 -2.13 -5.56
N SER A 775 19.68 -1.85 -4.80
CA SER A 775 21.04 -2.26 -5.15
C SER A 775 21.18 -3.79 -5.09
N ALA A 776 20.64 -4.43 -4.06
CA ALA A 776 20.65 -5.88 -3.89
C ALA A 776 19.97 -6.59 -5.06
N ALA A 777 18.81 -6.08 -5.51
CA ALA A 777 18.11 -6.58 -6.68
C ALA A 777 18.97 -6.48 -7.94
N GLY A 778 19.67 -5.35 -8.12
CA GLY A 778 20.58 -5.12 -9.24
C GLY A 778 21.71 -6.15 -9.32
N PHE A 779 22.36 -6.47 -8.19
CA PHE A 779 23.40 -7.49 -8.14
C PHE A 779 22.85 -8.92 -8.29
N LYS A 780 21.75 -9.24 -7.60
CA LYS A 780 21.10 -10.56 -7.67
C LYS A 780 20.67 -10.92 -9.09
N SER A 781 20.20 -9.93 -9.86
CA SER A 781 19.82 -10.11 -11.25
C SER A 781 20.98 -9.94 -12.24
N ARG A 782 22.21 -9.69 -11.77
CA ARG A 782 23.38 -9.33 -12.60
C ARG A 782 23.12 -8.12 -13.51
N ALA A 783 22.23 -7.22 -13.08
CA ALA A 783 21.96 -5.98 -13.77
C ALA A 783 23.07 -4.93 -13.54
N VAL A 784 23.91 -5.14 -12.53
CA VAL A 784 25.20 -4.48 -12.28
C VAL A 784 26.23 -5.55 -11.89
N GLY A 785 27.51 -5.23 -12.04
CA GLY A 785 28.64 -6.05 -11.59
C GLY A 785 29.52 -5.29 -10.61
N ASP A 786 30.53 -5.96 -10.07
CA ASP A 786 31.61 -5.33 -9.30
C ASP A 786 32.91 -6.05 -9.67
N TYR A 787 33.89 -5.31 -10.17
CA TYR A 787 35.13 -5.87 -10.71
C TYR A 787 36.31 -5.48 -9.84
N GLN A 788 37.21 -6.45 -9.60
CA GLN A 788 38.58 -6.21 -9.16
C GLN A 788 39.53 -6.42 -10.33
N VAL A 789 40.20 -5.36 -10.76
CA VAL A 789 41.14 -5.36 -11.89
C VAL A 789 42.53 -5.03 -11.41
N VAL A 790 43.52 -5.82 -11.85
CA VAL A 790 44.94 -5.63 -11.55
C VAL A 790 45.64 -5.10 -12.80
N PHE A 791 46.38 -4.02 -12.62
CA PHE A 791 47.12 -3.34 -13.66
C PHE A 791 48.61 -3.27 -13.33
N SER A 792 49.45 -3.37 -14.35
CA SER A 792 50.91 -3.21 -14.22
C SER A 792 51.50 -2.56 -15.48
N ARG A 793 52.80 -2.25 -15.51
CA ARG A 793 53.48 -1.80 -16.73
C ARG A 793 54.08 -2.97 -17.52
N PRO A 794 54.23 -2.84 -18.85
CA PRO A 794 54.94 -3.81 -19.67
C PRO A 794 56.30 -4.15 -19.06
N GLY A 795 56.58 -5.45 -18.90
CA GLY A 795 57.86 -5.93 -18.37
C GLY A 795 58.03 -5.79 -16.85
N ASN A 796 56.94 -5.60 -16.09
CA ASN A 796 57.00 -5.50 -14.63
C ASN A 796 57.67 -6.74 -13.99
N ARG A 797 58.80 -6.53 -13.34
CA ARG A 797 59.65 -7.59 -12.78
C ARG A 797 59.05 -8.25 -11.54
N ARG A 798 58.13 -7.55 -10.84
CA ARG A 798 57.44 -8.08 -9.65
C ARG A 798 56.38 -9.11 -9.97
N LEU A 799 55.95 -9.22 -11.23
CA LEU A 799 54.97 -10.22 -11.61
C LEU A 799 55.55 -11.63 -11.76
N ALA A 800 56.89 -11.73 -11.85
CA ALA A 800 57.68 -12.94 -12.15
C ALA A 800 57.31 -13.57 -13.51
N HIS A 801 58.33 -13.96 -14.27
CA HIS A 801 58.13 -14.79 -15.47
C HIS A 801 57.55 -16.16 -15.05
N PRO A 802 56.63 -16.73 -15.83
CA PRO A 802 56.04 -18.03 -15.55
C PRO A 802 57.07 -19.14 -15.35
#